data_AF-A0A6N2BH65-F1
#
_entry.id   AF-A0A6N2BH65-F1
#
_cell.length_a   1.000
_cell.length_b   1.000
_cell.length_c   1.000
_cell.angle_alpha   90.00
_cell.angle_beta   90.00
_cell.angle_gamma   90.00
#
_symmetry.space_group_name_H-M   'P 1'
#
loop_
_entity.id
_entity.type
_entity.pdbx_description
1 polymer ?
#
loop_
_entity_poly.entity_id
_entity_poly.type
_entity_poly.pdbx_seq_one_letter_code
_entity_poly.pdbx_strand_id
1 'polypeptide(L)'
;MSVFVYSFTAKLHLPHNLSSSSSSYFPSRIFFRFQSRSLTHSTSLFSSLMPNNQRKGGYKEKKWQVRSSNRVPGSSSNVEPTSPATTGAIADRLSSLNITESGAQSSVPVASLQFGSVGLAPQSPVQHQKVIWKPKSYGTVSGAPKIEAVKTPNEQKSALLSKLFKGSLLENFTVDNSTFSKAQIRATFYPKFENEKSDQEIRTRMIEMVSKGLATVEVSLKHSGSLFMYAGHEGGAYAKNSFGNIYTAVGVFVLGRMFRETWGTQASKKQAEFNEFLERNRMCISMELVTAVLGDHGQRPRDDYAVVTAVTELGSGKPNFYSTPDVIAFCREWRLPTNHIWLFSTRKSVTSFFAAFDALCEEGTATSVCQALAEVADISVPGSKDHIKVQGEILEGLVARIVKRESSEHMERVLRDFPPPPLEGEGLDLGPTLREVCAANRSEKQQIKALLQSAGTAFCPNYLDWFGDDDSGSHSRNADRSVVSKFLQSHPADFSTGKLQEMVHLMREKRFPAAFKCYYNFHKINDLSSDNLPFKMVIHVHSDSGFRRYQKEMRHKPGLWPLYRGFFVDLDLFKVNEKKTAEMVGSSNQMVKNEEEDSRLADEDANLMVKMKFLPYKLRTFLIRNGLSTLFKEGPSAYKAYYLRQMKIWNTSAAKQRELSKMLDEWAVYIRRKYGNKPLSSSTYLSEAEPFLEQYAKRSPQNQALIGSAGNFVKVEDFMAIVEGEDVEGDLEPTKDIAPSSPSISSKDMVAKNEGLIVFFPGIPGCAKSALCKEILNAPGGLEDDRPIHSLMGDLIKGRYWQKVADERRRKPYSIMLADKNAPNEEVWKQIENMCLSTKASAIPVIPDSEGTEINPFSIDALAVFIFRVLQRVNHPGNLDKSSPNAGYVMLMFYHLYDGKSRQEFESELIERFGSLVRIPLLKPERSPLPDSVRSIVEEGINLYRLHTNKHGRLESTKGTFVKEWVKWEKQLRDILHGNADYLYSIQVPFEFAVKKVLEQLKAIARGEYAAPSEKRKLGSIVFAAISLPVPEIIGLLNDLAKKDPKVGDFLKDKSLESCIQQAHLTLAHKRSHGVTAVANYGSFLHQNVPVDVAALLFSDKLAALEAEPGSVEGEKVSSKNPWPHVTIWTGSGATAKDANTLPQLLSQGKAIRIDINPPVTITGTLEFF
;
A
#
# COMPACT_ATOMS: atom_id res chain seq x y z
N MET A 1 10.31 -49.12 43.27
CA MET A 1 11.78 -49.09 43.47
C MET A 1 12.24 -47.78 42.84
N SER A 2 12.80 -46.80 43.56
CA SER A 2 14.01 -46.83 44.42
C SER A 2 15.29 -46.88 43.57
N VAL A 3 16.29 -46.00 43.74
CA VAL A 3 16.43 -44.86 44.69
C VAL A 3 17.52 -43.87 44.21
N PHE A 4 17.30 -42.54 44.31
CA PHE A 4 18.24 -41.38 44.44
C PHE A 4 19.57 -41.32 43.61
N VAL A 5 20.46 -40.29 43.59
CA VAL A 5 20.54 -38.94 44.24
C VAL A 5 21.31 -37.91 43.36
N TYR A 6 20.85 -36.65 43.33
CA TYR A 6 21.55 -35.35 43.26
C TYR A 6 22.87 -35.10 42.47
N SER A 7 22.82 -34.08 41.59
CA SER A 7 23.51 -32.75 41.64
C SER A 7 25.02 -32.62 41.96
N PHE A 8 25.76 -31.78 41.20
CA PHE A 8 26.34 -30.49 41.69
C PHE A 8 27.01 -29.61 40.59
N THR A 9 26.51 -28.38 40.47
CA THR A 9 27.15 -27.04 40.45
C THR A 9 28.70 -26.82 40.30
N ALA A 10 29.07 -26.25 39.13
CA ALA A 10 29.76 -24.94 38.93
C ALA A 10 31.28 -24.66 39.19
N LYS A 11 31.75 -23.64 38.43
CA LYS A 11 32.93 -22.73 38.57
C LYS A 11 34.26 -23.01 37.82
N LEU A 12 34.55 -22.09 36.90
CA LEU A 12 35.81 -21.33 36.67
C LEU A 12 37.18 -22.07 36.62
N HIS A 13 37.92 -21.88 35.51
CA HIS A 13 39.35 -21.48 35.54
C HIS A 13 39.82 -20.79 34.24
N LEU A 14 40.79 -19.88 34.39
CA LEU A 14 41.57 -19.07 33.42
C LEU A 14 42.79 -18.55 34.24
N PRO A 15 43.93 -18.09 33.69
CA PRO A 15 44.30 -17.87 32.28
C PRO A 15 45.75 -18.38 31.93
N HIS A 16 46.41 -17.74 30.95
CA HIS A 16 47.88 -17.73 30.66
C HIS A 16 48.49 -18.94 29.88
N ASN A 17 49.53 -18.80 29.03
CA ASN A 17 50.27 -17.61 28.54
C ASN A 17 51.13 -17.86 27.26
N LEU A 18 51.86 -16.81 26.80
CA LEU A 18 53.00 -16.79 25.83
C LEU A 18 52.63 -16.98 24.33
N SER A 19 53.27 -16.41 23.29
CA SER A 19 54.20 -15.27 22.99
C SER A 19 54.87 -15.62 21.63
N SER A 20 55.34 -14.76 20.70
CA SER A 20 55.42 -13.29 20.49
C SER A 20 55.33 -13.08 18.93
N SER A 21 55.93 -12.15 18.16
CA SER A 21 56.84 -11.00 18.27
C SER A 21 56.65 -10.12 17.00
N SER A 22 56.08 -8.91 17.05
CA SER A 22 56.74 -7.61 17.29
C SER A 22 57.77 -7.14 16.25
N SER A 23 57.41 -6.11 15.46
CA SER A 23 58.33 -5.01 15.07
C SER A 23 57.54 -3.71 14.90
N SER A 24 58.19 -2.54 14.98
CA SER A 24 57.50 -1.26 15.18
C SER A 24 58.36 -0.05 14.83
N TYR A 25 57.77 1.01 14.25
CA TYR A 25 58.38 2.34 14.20
C TYR A 25 57.36 3.48 14.36
N PHE A 26 57.63 4.36 15.33
CA PHE A 26 57.14 5.74 15.46
C PHE A 26 58.36 6.66 15.43
N PRO A 27 58.25 7.87 14.85
CA PRO A 27 58.22 9.07 15.70
C PRO A 27 57.36 10.21 15.11
N SER A 28 57.19 11.40 15.73
CA SER A 28 56.85 11.75 17.12
C SER A 28 56.75 13.29 17.25
N ARG A 29 55.66 13.83 17.84
CA ARG A 29 55.52 15.21 18.41
C ARG A 29 55.75 16.43 17.48
N ILE A 30 54.90 17.47 17.62
CA ILE A 30 55.29 18.82 18.11
C ILE A 30 54.09 19.82 18.13
N PHE A 31 53.85 20.40 19.32
CA PHE A 31 53.24 21.68 19.71
C PHE A 31 51.93 22.27 19.12
N PHE A 32 51.20 22.90 20.05
CA PHE A 32 50.10 23.85 19.84
C PHE A 32 50.57 25.18 19.22
N ARG A 33 49.64 25.87 18.52
CA ARG A 33 49.51 27.34 18.62
C ARG A 33 48.05 27.77 18.46
N PHE A 34 47.50 28.42 19.48
CA PHE A 34 46.35 29.30 19.32
C PHE A 34 46.79 30.58 18.61
N GLN A 35 46.00 31.06 17.65
CA GLN A 35 45.90 32.51 17.36
C GLN A 35 44.44 32.88 17.08
N SER A 36 43.86 33.63 18.01
CA SER A 36 42.62 34.37 17.82
C SER A 36 42.89 35.67 17.09
N ARG A 37 42.09 36.01 16.07
CA ARG A 37 41.88 37.39 15.64
C ARG A 37 40.40 37.65 15.37
N SER A 38 39.82 38.52 16.17
CA SER A 38 38.54 39.20 15.95
C SER A 38 38.74 40.48 15.14
N LEU A 39 37.71 40.91 14.39
CA LEU A 39 37.39 42.26 13.88
C LEU A 39 36.11 42.07 13.02
N THR A 40 34.88 42.27 13.50
CA THR A 40 34.13 43.53 13.74
C THR A 40 33.71 44.29 12.46
N HIS A 41 32.39 44.35 12.21
CA HIS A 41 31.61 45.34 11.39
C HIS A 41 32.09 45.59 9.92
N SER A 42 31.24 45.99 8.96
CA SER A 42 30.08 46.90 9.02
C SER A 42 29.05 46.67 7.89
N THR A 43 28.00 47.51 7.86
CA THR A 43 26.85 47.45 6.94
C THR A 43 26.76 48.64 5.97
N SER A 44 26.49 48.40 4.70
CA SER A 44 25.89 49.33 3.73
C SER A 44 25.42 48.53 2.50
N LEU A 45 24.15 48.50 2.06
CA LEU A 45 23.29 49.60 1.58
C LEU A 45 23.91 50.42 0.44
N PHE A 46 23.44 50.18 -0.79
CA PHE A 46 23.23 51.20 -1.82
C PHE A 46 22.01 50.82 -2.68
N SER A 47 21.46 51.80 -3.42
CA SER A 47 20.11 51.76 -4.00
C SER A 47 20.07 52.37 -5.42
N SER A 48 18.87 52.68 -5.92
CA SER A 48 18.56 53.29 -7.24
C SER A 48 18.52 52.30 -8.43
N LEU A 49 17.76 52.51 -9.51
CA LEU A 49 16.74 53.54 -9.81
C LEU A 49 15.71 53.01 -10.83
N MET A 50 14.49 53.56 -10.87
CA MET A 50 13.50 53.35 -11.94
C MET A 50 13.75 54.31 -13.13
N PRO A 51 13.14 54.05 -14.30
CA PRO A 51 12.10 54.98 -14.76
C PRO A 51 10.81 54.29 -15.25
N ASN A 52 9.81 55.11 -15.60
CA ASN A 52 8.39 54.74 -15.68
C ASN A 52 7.74 55.22 -17.00
N ASN A 53 6.68 54.55 -17.48
CA ASN A 53 5.70 55.04 -18.49
C ASN A 53 4.48 54.08 -18.48
N GLN A 54 3.25 54.44 -18.06
CA GLN A 54 2.26 55.40 -18.60
C GLN A 54 1.84 55.15 -20.07
N ARG A 55 0.56 55.22 -20.52
CA ARG A 55 -0.81 55.44 -19.93
C ARG A 55 -1.75 54.29 -20.42
N LYS A 56 -3.02 54.07 -20.05
CA LYS A 56 -4.15 54.78 -19.36
C LYS A 56 -4.77 53.81 -18.30
N GLY A 57 -5.91 53.97 -17.59
CA GLY A 57 -7.01 54.95 -17.53
C GLY A 57 -8.30 54.49 -18.25
N GLY A 58 -9.49 54.35 -17.63
CA GLY A 58 -9.88 54.53 -16.20
C GLY A 58 -11.39 54.26 -15.91
N TYR A 59 -11.81 54.56 -14.65
CA TYR A 59 -13.15 54.92 -14.07
C TYR A 59 -14.50 54.70 -14.85
N LYS A 60 -15.69 54.51 -14.23
CA LYS A 60 -16.20 54.84 -12.86
C LYS A 60 -17.47 54.03 -12.45
N GLU A 61 -17.91 54.15 -11.18
CA GLU A 61 -19.09 53.47 -10.58
C GLU A 61 -20.45 54.19 -10.73
N LYS A 62 -21.56 53.47 -10.45
CA LYS A 62 -22.88 53.86 -9.85
C LYS A 62 -23.67 52.53 -9.58
N LYS A 63 -24.30 52.15 -8.43
CA LYS A 63 -25.01 52.82 -7.30
C LYS A 63 -26.39 53.34 -7.75
N TRP A 64 -27.58 52.90 -7.30
CA TRP A 64 -28.18 52.63 -5.95
C TRP A 64 -29.29 51.50 -6.04
N GLN A 65 -29.62 50.68 -5.02
CA GLN A 65 -30.65 50.79 -3.95
C GLN A 65 -32.15 51.00 -4.38
N VAL A 66 -33.13 50.19 -3.87
CA VAL A 66 -34.10 50.63 -2.80
C VAL A 66 -35.57 50.07 -2.79
N ARG A 67 -35.93 48.81 -2.39
CA ARG A 67 -37.32 48.36 -1.94
C ARG A 67 -38.53 48.56 -2.93
N SER A 68 -39.80 48.14 -2.71
CA SER A 68 -40.44 47.00 -1.97
C SER A 68 -41.94 46.77 -2.38
N SER A 69 -42.40 45.51 -2.32
CA SER A 69 -43.77 45.02 -1.96
C SER A 69 -45.08 45.50 -2.66
N ASN A 70 -45.84 44.50 -3.14
CA ASN A 70 -47.32 44.36 -3.11
C ASN A 70 -48.25 45.27 -3.95
N ARG A 71 -48.98 44.65 -4.89
CA ARG A 71 -50.48 44.58 -4.88
C ARG A 71 -51.03 43.51 -5.85
N VAL A 72 -52.32 43.20 -5.66
CA VAL A 72 -53.21 42.12 -6.16
C VAL A 72 -54.64 42.73 -6.17
N PRO A 73 -55.73 42.25 -6.84
CA PRO A 73 -55.97 41.13 -7.80
C PRO A 73 -56.65 41.57 -9.14
N GLY A 74 -57.16 40.62 -9.94
CA GLY A 74 -58.45 40.81 -10.66
C GLY A 74 -58.66 40.08 -12.00
N SER A 75 -59.49 39.02 -12.00
CA SER A 75 -60.51 38.58 -13.02
C SER A 75 -60.39 38.94 -14.52
N SER A 76 -60.80 38.12 -15.52
CA SER A 76 -61.33 36.73 -15.57
C SER A 76 -61.64 36.34 -17.04
N SER A 77 -62.09 35.10 -17.30
CA SER A 77 -62.67 34.59 -18.56
C SER A 77 -61.64 34.24 -19.68
N ASN A 78 -61.86 33.25 -20.56
CA ASN A 78 -62.92 32.23 -20.61
C ASN A 78 -62.55 30.99 -21.47
N VAL A 79 -63.31 29.89 -21.27
CA VAL A 79 -63.62 28.81 -22.25
C VAL A 79 -62.50 27.83 -22.69
N GLU A 80 -62.62 26.60 -22.17
CA GLU A 80 -62.18 25.30 -22.73
C GLU A 80 -63.02 24.90 -23.98
N PRO A 81 -62.70 23.88 -24.83
CA PRO A 81 -62.20 22.56 -24.43
C PRO A 81 -61.29 21.80 -25.45
N THR A 82 -61.21 20.48 -25.27
CA THR A 82 -60.87 19.41 -26.25
C THR A 82 -59.42 19.26 -26.75
N SER A 83 -58.74 18.29 -26.14
CA SER A 83 -57.84 17.34 -26.83
C SER A 83 -58.69 16.35 -27.70
N PRO A 84 -58.15 15.52 -28.63
CA PRO A 84 -57.13 14.51 -28.31
C PRO A 84 -56.13 14.00 -29.42
N ALA A 85 -55.06 13.36 -28.93
CA ALA A 85 -54.47 12.09 -29.40
C ALA A 85 -53.69 11.88 -30.73
N THR A 86 -52.81 10.87 -30.62
CA THR A 86 -52.36 9.84 -31.60
C THR A 86 -51.34 10.14 -32.70
N THR A 87 -50.26 9.33 -32.67
CA THR A 87 -49.39 8.87 -33.80
C THR A 87 -48.64 9.95 -34.63
N GLY A 88 -47.51 9.65 -35.29
CA GLY A 88 -46.73 8.42 -35.31
C GLY A 88 -45.77 8.31 -36.50
N ALA A 89 -44.52 8.73 -36.28
CA ALA A 89 -43.27 8.09 -36.78
C ALA A 89 -42.94 8.01 -38.30
N ILE A 90 -41.69 7.56 -38.56
CA ILE A 90 -41.12 7.02 -39.82
C ILE A 90 -40.49 8.01 -40.85
N ALA A 91 -39.15 8.04 -40.81
CA ALA A 91 -38.16 7.93 -41.91
C ALA A 91 -37.86 9.02 -42.98
N ASP A 92 -36.59 9.44 -42.97
CA ASP A 92 -35.59 9.50 -44.07
C ASP A 92 -35.84 10.17 -45.45
N ARG A 93 -34.96 11.17 -45.68
CA ARG A 93 -34.02 11.35 -46.83
C ARG A 93 -34.46 12.01 -48.16
N LEU A 94 -33.47 12.79 -48.67
CA LEU A 94 -33.26 13.26 -50.05
C LEU A 94 -34.25 14.35 -50.55
N SER A 95 -33.85 15.35 -51.36
CA SER A 95 -32.53 15.66 -51.94
C SER A 95 -32.38 17.09 -52.49
N SER A 96 -31.10 17.54 -52.57
CA SER A 96 -30.46 18.30 -53.67
C SER A 96 -30.73 19.80 -53.97
N LEU A 97 -29.82 20.35 -54.79
CA LEU A 97 -29.89 21.54 -55.68
C LEU A 97 -29.50 22.96 -55.18
N ASN A 98 -28.20 23.26 -55.37
CA ASN A 98 -27.64 24.15 -56.42
C ASN A 98 -27.55 25.70 -56.35
N ILE A 99 -26.40 26.19 -56.89
CA ILE A 99 -26.17 27.40 -57.75
C ILE A 99 -26.21 28.80 -57.07
N THR A 100 -25.29 29.78 -57.24
CA THR A 100 -23.87 29.92 -57.76
C THR A 100 -23.24 31.20 -57.08
N GLU A 101 -22.22 32.00 -57.47
CA GLU A 101 -21.34 32.12 -58.66
C GLU A 101 -20.05 32.97 -58.44
N SER A 102 -19.11 32.89 -59.39
CA SER A 102 -18.00 33.84 -59.71
C SER A 102 -16.81 33.98 -58.73
N GLY A 103 -15.55 34.21 -59.18
CA GLY A 103 -14.98 34.16 -60.53
C GLY A 103 -13.49 34.60 -60.61
N ALA A 104 -12.85 34.40 -61.79
CA ALA A 104 -11.51 34.90 -62.23
C ALA A 104 -10.19 34.17 -61.78
N GLN A 105 -9.08 34.47 -62.48
CA GLN A 105 -7.73 33.85 -62.46
C GLN A 105 -6.63 34.92 -62.79
N SER A 106 -5.34 34.72 -63.16
CA SER A 106 -4.47 33.59 -63.60
C SER A 106 -2.96 33.96 -63.61
N SER A 107 -2.05 32.99 -63.85
CA SER A 107 -0.63 33.10 -64.32
C SER A 107 0.42 33.81 -63.40
N VAL A 108 1.64 33.30 -63.05
CA VAL A 108 2.77 32.62 -63.77
C VAL A 108 3.71 33.62 -64.51
N PRO A 109 5.08 33.57 -64.45
CA PRO A 109 6.07 33.04 -63.47
C PRO A 109 7.35 33.97 -63.27
N VAL A 110 8.58 33.38 -63.19
CA VAL A 110 9.98 33.97 -63.27
C VAL A 110 10.62 34.49 -61.96
N ALA A 111 11.94 34.44 -61.65
CA ALA A 111 13.06 33.47 -61.86
C ALA A 111 14.37 33.96 -61.14
N SER A 112 15.47 33.17 -61.21
CA SER A 112 16.92 33.54 -61.06
C SER A 112 17.53 33.79 -59.66
N LEU A 113 18.85 33.56 -59.37
CA LEU A 113 19.94 32.76 -60.00
C LEU A 113 21.16 32.58 -59.04
N GLN A 114 21.81 31.39 -59.05
CA GLN A 114 23.27 31.07 -58.80
C GLN A 114 23.97 31.47 -57.47
N PHE A 115 25.13 30.91 -57.04
CA PHE A 115 26.07 29.81 -57.43
C PHE A 115 26.65 29.18 -56.12
N GLY A 116 27.55 28.18 -55.99
CA GLY A 116 28.40 27.30 -56.83
C GLY A 116 28.77 26.02 -56.00
N SER A 117 29.63 25.04 -56.33
CA SER A 117 30.78 24.81 -57.24
C SER A 117 32.16 25.06 -56.58
N VAL A 118 33.19 24.18 -56.69
CA VAL A 118 33.51 22.98 -57.52
C VAL A 118 34.10 21.86 -56.58
N GLY A 119 34.18 20.54 -56.85
CA GLY A 119 33.93 19.64 -58.00
C GLY A 119 33.61 18.19 -57.53
N LEU A 120 33.47 17.09 -58.31
CA LEU A 120 33.87 16.68 -59.69
C LEU A 120 35.28 16.06 -59.83
N ALA A 121 35.57 14.94 -60.55
CA ALA A 121 34.75 13.84 -61.14
C ALA A 121 35.70 12.72 -61.72
N PRO A 122 35.37 11.85 -62.72
CA PRO A 122 34.09 11.21 -63.14
C PRO A 122 34.17 9.68 -63.44
N GLN A 123 33.04 8.96 -63.51
CA GLN A 123 32.39 8.47 -64.77
C GLN A 123 31.17 7.55 -64.48
N SER A 124 30.32 7.34 -65.50
CA SER A 124 28.96 6.75 -65.49
C SER A 124 28.66 6.18 -66.91
N PRO A 125 27.44 5.81 -67.41
CA PRO A 125 26.03 5.97 -66.96
C PRO A 125 25.26 4.59 -66.89
N VAL A 126 23.92 4.38 -66.87
CA VAL A 126 22.71 5.12 -67.33
C VAL A 126 21.47 4.86 -66.42
N GLN A 127 20.49 5.78 -66.50
CA GLN A 127 19.14 5.89 -65.89
C GLN A 127 18.04 5.03 -66.59
N HIS A 128 16.74 4.98 -66.23
CA HIS A 128 15.95 4.97 -64.96
C HIS A 128 14.45 4.68 -65.28
N GLN A 129 13.69 4.12 -64.32
CA GLN A 129 12.21 4.21 -64.10
C GLN A 129 11.18 4.03 -65.25
N LYS A 130 10.15 3.17 -65.04
CA LYS A 130 8.75 3.60 -64.79
C LYS A 130 7.72 2.49 -64.43
N VAL A 131 6.82 2.91 -63.53
CA VAL A 131 5.50 2.46 -63.01
C VAL A 131 4.56 1.56 -63.88
N ILE A 132 3.62 0.89 -63.20
CA ILE A 132 2.23 0.42 -63.58
C ILE A 132 1.99 -1.10 -63.39
N TRP A 133 0.74 -1.50 -63.05
CA TRP A 133 0.38 -2.82 -62.49
C TRP A 133 -0.84 -3.47 -63.20
N LYS A 134 -0.62 -4.64 -63.83
CA LYS A 134 -1.64 -5.63 -64.29
C LYS A 134 -2.59 -5.15 -65.43
N PRO A 135 -3.41 -6.03 -66.10
CA PRO A 135 -3.75 -7.44 -65.80
C PRO A 135 -3.74 -8.44 -67.00
N LYS A 136 -4.39 -9.62 -66.80
CA LYS A 136 -5.09 -10.52 -67.77
C LYS A 136 -4.40 -11.74 -68.44
N SER A 137 -4.81 -12.92 -67.93
CA SER A 137 -5.49 -14.05 -68.62
C SER A 137 -4.83 -14.99 -69.66
N TYR A 138 -4.93 -16.30 -69.34
CA TYR A 138 -5.15 -17.50 -70.18
C TYR A 138 -4.19 -17.88 -71.34
N GLY A 139 -3.73 -19.14 -71.32
CA GLY A 139 -3.09 -19.86 -72.43
C GLY A 139 -2.55 -21.24 -72.00
N THR A 140 -2.98 -22.32 -72.65
CA THR A 140 -2.60 -23.72 -72.37
C THR A 140 -1.45 -24.23 -73.25
N VAL A 141 -0.72 -25.25 -72.80
CA VAL A 141 -0.27 -26.41 -73.62
C VAL A 141 0.16 -27.59 -72.73
N SER A 142 0.08 -28.81 -73.28
CA SER A 142 0.27 -30.14 -72.66
C SER A 142 1.74 -30.53 -72.38
N GLY A 143 1.98 -31.52 -71.51
CA GLY A 143 3.24 -32.29 -71.54
C GLY A 143 3.59 -33.18 -70.32
N ALA A 144 3.41 -34.50 -70.47
CA ALA A 144 4.05 -35.60 -69.70
C ALA A 144 3.68 -35.79 -68.19
N PRO A 145 3.77 -37.04 -67.65
CA PRO A 145 3.14 -37.40 -66.38
C PRO A 145 4.04 -37.20 -65.14
N LYS A 146 3.42 -36.85 -64.01
CA LYS A 146 4.04 -36.99 -62.67
C LYS A 146 3.75 -38.37 -62.08
N ILE A 147 4.79 -39.01 -61.54
CA ILE A 147 4.66 -40.05 -60.53
C ILE A 147 4.15 -39.39 -59.24
N GLU A 148 3.23 -40.03 -58.52
CA GLU A 148 2.75 -39.54 -57.23
C GLU A 148 3.81 -39.70 -56.15
N ALA A 149 4.52 -38.61 -55.85
CA ALA A 149 5.35 -38.53 -54.66
C ALA A 149 4.43 -38.46 -53.43
N VAL A 150 4.37 -39.56 -52.66
CA VAL A 150 3.66 -39.63 -51.38
C VAL A 150 4.22 -38.56 -50.44
N LYS A 151 3.37 -37.60 -50.04
CA LYS A 151 3.77 -36.55 -49.09
C LYS A 151 4.07 -37.15 -47.73
N THR A 152 5.11 -36.65 -47.09
CA THR A 152 5.46 -37.07 -45.73
C THR A 152 4.40 -36.59 -44.72
N PRO A 153 4.20 -37.29 -43.59
CA PRO A 153 3.16 -36.93 -42.62
C PRO A 153 3.26 -35.51 -42.06
N ASN A 154 4.47 -34.95 -41.96
CA ASN A 154 4.67 -33.59 -41.45
C ASN A 154 4.17 -32.50 -42.42
N GLU A 155 4.36 -32.65 -43.73
CA GLU A 155 3.84 -31.68 -44.70
C GLU A 155 2.31 -31.64 -44.72
N GLN A 156 1.66 -32.79 -44.48
CA GLN A 156 0.19 -32.82 -44.33
C GLN A 156 -0.26 -32.19 -43.00
N LYS A 157 0.49 -32.39 -41.90
CA LYS A 157 0.20 -31.76 -40.61
C LYS A 157 0.33 -30.23 -40.63
N SER A 158 1.42 -29.65 -41.15
CA SER A 158 1.57 -28.19 -41.20
C SER A 158 0.57 -27.54 -42.18
N ALA A 159 0.20 -28.24 -43.26
CA ALA A 159 -0.90 -27.83 -44.14
C ALA A 159 -2.29 -27.90 -43.47
N LEU A 160 -2.47 -28.76 -42.46
CA LEU A 160 -3.69 -28.84 -41.65
C LEU A 160 -3.72 -27.71 -40.60
N LEU A 161 -2.64 -27.56 -39.81
CA LEU A 161 -2.51 -26.51 -38.80
C LEU A 161 -2.63 -25.11 -39.42
N SER A 162 -1.93 -24.85 -40.53
CA SER A 162 -2.05 -23.57 -41.24
C SER A 162 -3.38 -23.35 -41.96
N LYS A 163 -4.27 -24.36 -42.06
CA LYS A 163 -5.71 -24.17 -42.34
C LYS A 163 -6.49 -23.87 -41.07
N LEU A 164 -6.25 -24.62 -39.99
CA LEU A 164 -6.92 -24.48 -38.68
C LEU A 164 -6.72 -23.08 -38.08
N PHE A 165 -5.55 -22.46 -38.23
CA PHE A 165 -5.29 -21.07 -37.79
C PHE A 165 -5.64 -19.98 -38.83
N LYS A 166 -6.10 -20.35 -40.04
CA LYS A 166 -6.59 -19.39 -41.07
C LYS A 166 -8.10 -19.37 -41.19
N GLY A 167 -8.79 -20.46 -40.82
CA GLY A 167 -10.20 -20.45 -40.49
C GLY A 167 -10.41 -19.98 -39.05
N SER A 168 -11.47 -19.23 -38.78
CA SER A 168 -11.79 -18.77 -37.44
C SER A 168 -12.49 -19.87 -36.61
N LEU A 169 -11.74 -20.92 -36.25
CA LEU A 169 -12.24 -22.05 -35.43
C LEU A 169 -13.05 -21.58 -34.22
N LEU A 170 -12.52 -20.60 -33.47
CA LEU A 170 -13.21 -20.08 -32.30
C LEU A 170 -14.51 -19.36 -32.65
N GLU A 171 -14.61 -18.62 -33.76
CA GLU A 171 -15.87 -17.98 -34.15
C GLU A 171 -16.94 -19.04 -34.45
N ASN A 172 -16.56 -20.07 -35.21
CA ASN A 172 -17.42 -21.18 -35.62
C ASN A 172 -17.82 -22.13 -34.47
N PHE A 173 -17.07 -22.16 -33.37
CA PHE A 173 -17.36 -23.02 -32.20
C PHE A 173 -18.62 -22.51 -31.44
N THR A 174 -19.78 -23.06 -31.75
CA THR A 174 -21.04 -22.76 -31.05
C THR A 174 -21.06 -23.40 -29.66
N VAL A 175 -21.48 -22.65 -28.63
CA VAL A 175 -21.73 -23.20 -27.30
C VAL A 175 -23.19 -23.64 -27.22
N ASP A 176 -23.40 -24.87 -26.75
CA ASP A 176 -24.69 -25.54 -26.61
C ASP A 176 -24.70 -26.43 -25.36
N ASN A 177 -25.82 -27.12 -25.10
CA ASN A 177 -26.00 -28.00 -23.93
C ASN A 177 -25.07 -29.24 -23.91
N SER A 178 -24.33 -29.51 -25.00
CA SER A 178 -23.30 -30.55 -25.08
C SER A 178 -21.88 -30.02 -24.85
N THR A 179 -21.73 -28.69 -24.68
CA THR A 179 -20.46 -27.99 -24.59
C THR A 179 -20.02 -27.82 -23.14
N PHE A 180 -18.88 -28.43 -22.81
CA PHE A 180 -18.24 -28.35 -21.50
C PHE A 180 -16.95 -27.54 -21.57
N SER A 181 -16.49 -27.14 -20.40
CA SER A 181 -15.16 -26.56 -20.19
C SER A 181 -14.46 -27.23 -19.04
N LYS A 182 -13.13 -27.28 -19.10
CA LYS A 182 -12.27 -27.66 -17.99
C LYS A 182 -11.22 -26.59 -17.76
N ALA A 183 -11.03 -26.17 -16.51
CA ALA A 183 -10.05 -25.18 -16.11
C ALA A 183 -9.04 -25.77 -15.10
N GLN A 184 -7.77 -25.80 -15.48
CA GLN A 184 -6.69 -26.30 -14.64
C GLN A 184 -5.71 -25.17 -14.30
N ILE A 185 -5.57 -24.86 -13.02
CA ILE A 185 -4.55 -23.90 -12.55
C ILE A 185 -3.15 -24.49 -12.82
N ARG A 186 -2.27 -23.69 -13.44
CA ARG A 186 -0.88 -24.08 -13.79
C ARG A 186 0.17 -23.36 -12.95
N ALA A 187 -0.11 -22.12 -12.55
CA ALA A 187 0.72 -21.36 -11.60
C ALA A 187 -0.15 -20.35 -10.85
N THR A 188 0.18 -20.14 -9.57
CA THR A 188 -0.46 -19.14 -8.72
C THR A 188 0.43 -18.83 -7.51
N PHE A 189 0.52 -17.55 -7.14
CA PHE A 189 1.21 -17.08 -5.94
C PHE A 189 0.20 -16.67 -4.86
N TYR A 190 0.67 -16.39 -3.63
CA TYR A 190 -0.17 -16.00 -2.51
C TYR A 190 -1.20 -14.90 -2.85
N PRO A 191 -2.38 -14.89 -2.19
CA PRO A 191 -3.34 -13.80 -2.25
C PRO A 191 -2.72 -12.43 -1.96
N LYS A 192 -3.37 -11.36 -2.39
CA LYS A 192 -2.87 -10.00 -2.14
C LYS A 192 -2.86 -9.66 -0.64
N PHE A 193 -1.66 -9.69 -0.06
CA PHE A 193 -1.35 -9.26 1.32
C PHE A 193 -0.96 -7.78 1.41
N GLU A 194 -1.10 -7.18 2.59
CA GLU A 194 -1.10 -5.72 2.73
C GLU A 194 0.24 -5.07 3.04
N ASN A 195 0.33 -3.76 2.73
CA ASN A 195 1.46 -2.94 3.17
C ASN A 195 1.22 -2.47 4.60
N GLU A 196 2.26 -2.54 5.43
CA GLU A 196 2.36 -2.05 6.81
C GLU A 196 1.61 -0.73 7.10
N LYS A 197 1.67 0.23 6.17
CA LYS A 197 1.02 1.55 6.26
C LYS A 197 -0.51 1.52 6.42
N SER A 198 -1.13 0.38 6.14
CA SER A 198 -2.59 0.23 6.16
C SER A 198 -3.12 -0.04 7.57
N ASP A 199 -2.30 -0.66 8.44
CA ASP A 199 -2.83 -1.43 9.55
C ASP A 199 -1.90 -1.49 10.78
N GLN A 200 -2.13 -0.60 11.75
CA GLN A 200 -1.82 -0.90 13.15
C GLN A 200 -2.76 -1.98 13.71
N GLU A 201 -3.94 -2.17 13.11
CA GLU A 201 -4.88 -3.22 13.47
C GLU A 201 -4.31 -4.61 13.19
N ILE A 202 -3.77 -4.89 12.00
CA ILE A 202 -3.04 -6.16 11.71
C ILE A 202 -1.90 -6.38 12.70
N ARG A 203 -1.07 -5.37 13.01
CA ARG A 203 0.00 -5.51 14.02
C ARG A 203 -0.57 -5.91 15.39
N THR A 204 -1.66 -5.26 15.81
CA THR A 204 -2.34 -5.52 17.09
C THR A 204 -2.97 -6.92 17.12
N ARG A 205 -3.71 -7.30 16.06
CA ARG A 205 -4.33 -8.62 15.86
C ARG A 205 -3.27 -9.73 15.84
N MET A 206 -2.13 -9.52 15.17
CA MET A 206 -0.97 -10.44 15.22
C MET A 206 -0.44 -10.62 16.65
N ILE A 207 -0.19 -9.53 17.37
CA ILE A 207 0.27 -9.58 18.77
C ILE A 207 -0.76 -10.28 19.66
N GLU A 208 -2.06 -10.01 19.47
CA GLU A 208 -3.16 -10.57 20.26
C GLU A 208 -3.35 -12.08 20.03
N MET A 209 -3.33 -12.53 18.77
CA MET A 209 -3.43 -13.95 18.42
C MET A 209 -2.29 -14.77 19.04
N VAL A 210 -1.06 -14.26 18.97
CA VAL A 210 0.11 -14.88 19.60
C VAL A 210 0.01 -14.81 21.12
N SER A 211 -0.44 -13.69 21.69
CA SER A 211 -0.62 -13.53 23.14
C SER A 211 -1.68 -14.47 23.73
N LYS A 212 -2.72 -14.81 22.95
CA LYS A 212 -3.74 -15.83 23.30
C LYS A 212 -3.27 -17.26 23.00
N GLY A 213 -2.07 -17.46 22.45
CA GLY A 213 -1.54 -18.76 22.07
C GLY A 213 -2.29 -19.46 20.93
N LEU A 214 -2.97 -18.69 20.07
CA LEU A 214 -3.77 -19.20 18.95
C LEU A 214 -2.94 -19.40 17.68
N ALA A 215 -1.79 -18.73 17.57
CA ALA A 215 -0.95 -18.68 16.38
C ALA A 215 0.52 -18.40 16.72
N THR A 216 1.38 -18.56 15.71
CA THR A 216 2.77 -18.04 15.68
C THR A 216 2.86 -16.98 14.58
N VAL A 217 3.66 -15.93 14.76
CA VAL A 217 4.06 -15.04 13.66
C VAL A 217 5.34 -15.57 13.02
N GLU A 218 5.29 -15.83 11.72
CA GLU A 218 6.45 -16.15 10.89
C GLU A 218 6.90 -14.88 10.16
N VAL A 219 8.21 -14.63 10.13
CA VAL A 219 8.83 -13.51 9.39
C VAL A 219 9.90 -14.05 8.47
N SER A 220 9.98 -13.53 7.26
CA SER A 220 11.06 -13.82 6.30
C SER A 220 11.61 -12.56 5.64
N LEU A 221 12.85 -12.62 5.14
CA LEU A 221 13.43 -11.52 4.37
C LEU A 221 12.62 -11.29 3.09
N LYS A 222 12.23 -10.03 2.82
CA LYS A 222 11.84 -9.68 1.47
C LYS A 222 13.08 -9.30 0.66
N HIS A 223 13.56 -10.25 -0.13
CA HIS A 223 14.50 -10.03 -1.24
C HIS A 223 13.89 -9.07 -2.26
N SER A 224 14.69 -8.46 -3.13
CA SER A 224 14.18 -7.60 -4.20
C SER A 224 14.57 -8.15 -5.57
N GLY A 225 13.57 -8.66 -6.30
CA GLY A 225 13.73 -9.21 -7.63
C GLY A 225 12.39 -9.31 -8.38
N SER A 226 12.31 -10.27 -9.30
CA SER A 226 11.09 -10.59 -10.06
C SER A 226 10.46 -11.89 -9.57
N LEU A 227 9.13 -11.92 -9.41
CA LEU A 227 8.41 -13.17 -9.13
C LEU A 227 8.48 -14.09 -10.36
N PHE A 228 9.13 -15.23 -10.20
CA PHE A 228 9.20 -16.34 -11.15
C PHE A 228 8.53 -17.58 -10.56
N MET A 229 7.80 -18.32 -11.38
CA MET A 229 7.06 -19.52 -10.99
C MET A 229 7.28 -20.62 -12.01
N TYR A 230 7.43 -21.85 -11.55
CA TYR A 230 7.68 -23.03 -12.37
C TYR A 230 6.84 -24.21 -11.87
N ALA A 231 6.27 -24.99 -12.79
CA ALA A 231 5.39 -26.12 -12.45
C ALA A 231 5.80 -27.43 -13.15
N GLY A 232 7.04 -27.51 -13.62
CA GLY A 232 7.52 -28.51 -14.57
C GLY A 232 7.64 -27.94 -16.00
N HIS A 233 8.14 -28.76 -16.92
CA HIS A 233 8.33 -28.43 -18.34
C HIS A 233 7.05 -28.42 -19.16
N GLU A 234 6.16 -29.40 -18.97
CA GLU A 234 4.77 -29.31 -19.41
C GLU A 234 4.02 -28.31 -18.52
N GLY A 235 4.33 -28.31 -17.22
CA GLY A 235 3.80 -27.40 -16.21
C GLY A 235 3.73 -25.95 -16.66
N GLY A 236 4.87 -25.44 -17.12
CA GLY A 236 5.07 -24.10 -17.66
C GLY A 236 5.96 -23.23 -16.78
N ALA A 237 6.60 -22.24 -17.41
CA ALA A 237 7.43 -21.24 -16.77
C ALA A 237 6.75 -19.86 -16.86
N TYR A 238 6.55 -19.20 -15.71
CA TYR A 238 5.67 -18.04 -15.57
C TYR A 238 6.35 -16.90 -14.80
N ALA A 239 6.08 -15.67 -15.20
CA ALA A 239 6.41 -14.45 -14.47
C ALA A 239 5.12 -13.83 -13.90
N LYS A 240 5.23 -12.86 -13.00
CA LYS A 240 4.12 -12.18 -12.29
C LYS A 240 2.81 -11.92 -13.08
N ASN A 241 2.86 -11.59 -14.38
CA ASN A 241 1.68 -11.30 -15.22
C ASN A 241 1.85 -11.76 -16.70
N SER A 242 2.84 -12.60 -16.98
CA SER A 242 3.28 -12.97 -18.34
C SER A 242 4.01 -14.32 -18.36
N PHE A 243 4.17 -14.92 -19.53
CA PHE A 243 4.92 -16.17 -19.72
C PHE A 243 5.58 -16.19 -21.09
N GLY A 244 6.63 -17.00 -21.27
CA GLY A 244 7.31 -17.13 -22.56
C GLY A 244 7.94 -15.81 -23.04
N ASN A 245 8.78 -15.21 -22.19
CA ASN A 245 9.53 -13.98 -22.42
C ASN A 245 10.92 -14.04 -21.74
N ILE A 246 11.68 -12.93 -21.73
CA ILE A 246 13.00 -12.88 -21.11
C ILE A 246 12.98 -13.22 -19.61
N TYR A 247 11.99 -12.73 -18.85
CA TYR A 247 11.85 -13.03 -17.41
C TYR A 247 11.72 -14.54 -17.15
N THR A 248 10.93 -15.26 -17.94
CA THR A 248 10.78 -16.72 -17.77
C THR A 248 11.97 -17.51 -18.32
N ALA A 249 12.67 -17.00 -19.34
CA ALA A 249 13.90 -17.61 -19.84
C ALA A 249 15.05 -17.51 -18.82
N VAL A 250 15.22 -16.34 -18.20
CA VAL A 250 16.20 -16.12 -17.11
C VAL A 250 15.86 -17.00 -15.89
N GLY A 251 14.58 -17.11 -15.52
CA GLY A 251 14.15 -17.98 -14.41
C GLY A 251 14.48 -19.46 -14.64
N VAL A 252 14.19 -19.98 -15.84
CA VAL A 252 14.52 -21.37 -16.23
C VAL A 252 16.05 -21.57 -16.27
N PHE A 253 16.81 -20.62 -16.80
CA PHE A 253 18.28 -20.69 -16.79
C PHE A 253 18.86 -20.70 -15.38
N VAL A 254 18.38 -19.83 -14.48
CA VAL A 254 18.88 -19.74 -13.09
C VAL A 254 18.52 -21.02 -12.31
N LEU A 255 17.30 -21.54 -12.45
CA LEU A 255 16.93 -22.84 -11.86
C LEU A 255 17.80 -23.99 -12.41
N GLY A 256 18.04 -24.01 -13.73
CA GLY A 256 18.94 -24.95 -14.40
C GLY A 256 20.41 -24.82 -13.97
N ARG A 257 20.86 -23.61 -13.57
CA ARG A 257 22.19 -23.38 -12.99
C ARG A 257 22.27 -23.83 -11.54
N MET A 258 21.24 -23.61 -10.72
CA MET A 258 21.20 -24.08 -9.33
C MET A 258 21.33 -25.59 -9.22
N PHE A 259 20.63 -26.36 -10.05
CA PHE A 259 20.79 -27.82 -10.04
C PHE A 259 22.21 -28.24 -10.42
N ARG A 260 22.93 -27.47 -11.27
CA ARG A 260 24.35 -27.70 -11.57
C ARG A 260 25.28 -27.28 -10.42
N GLU A 261 24.94 -26.21 -9.71
CA GLU A 261 25.64 -25.76 -8.48
C GLU A 261 25.52 -26.78 -7.33
N THR A 262 24.38 -27.47 -7.18
CA THR A 262 24.10 -28.31 -6.00
C THR A 262 24.05 -29.82 -6.25
N TRP A 263 23.97 -30.27 -7.50
CA TRP A 263 24.02 -31.70 -7.88
C TRP A 263 25.15 -32.04 -8.87
N GLY A 264 25.92 -31.06 -9.35
CA GLY A 264 27.07 -31.25 -10.23
C GLY A 264 26.75 -32.09 -11.46
N THR A 265 27.46 -33.21 -11.64
CA THR A 265 27.27 -34.15 -12.76
C THR A 265 25.91 -34.86 -12.75
N GLN A 266 25.22 -34.95 -11.61
CA GLN A 266 23.88 -35.54 -11.50
C GLN A 266 22.76 -34.56 -11.88
N ALA A 267 23.07 -33.28 -12.11
CA ALA A 267 22.08 -32.22 -12.32
C ALA A 267 21.01 -32.58 -13.36
N SER A 268 21.39 -33.00 -14.57
CA SER A 268 20.43 -33.33 -15.65
C SER A 268 19.43 -34.43 -15.24
N LYS A 269 19.89 -35.46 -14.53
CA LYS A 269 19.02 -36.53 -13.99
C LYS A 269 18.07 -35.97 -12.92
N LYS A 270 18.59 -35.14 -12.02
CA LYS A 270 17.80 -34.52 -10.94
C LYS A 270 16.80 -33.48 -11.43
N GLN A 271 17.09 -32.77 -12.52
CA GLN A 271 16.16 -31.87 -13.20
C GLN A 271 14.97 -32.63 -13.81
N ALA A 272 15.23 -33.80 -14.43
CA ALA A 272 14.17 -34.66 -14.96
C ALA A 272 13.31 -35.28 -13.85
N GLU A 273 13.92 -35.82 -12.79
CA GLU A 273 13.22 -36.32 -11.59
C GLU A 273 12.36 -35.22 -10.94
N PHE A 274 12.85 -33.98 -10.91
CA PHE A 274 12.11 -32.84 -10.34
C PHE A 274 10.89 -32.46 -11.19
N ASN A 275 11.01 -32.52 -12.51
CA ASN A 275 9.88 -32.25 -13.41
C ASN A 275 8.79 -33.32 -13.29
N GLU A 276 9.15 -34.60 -13.30
CA GLU A 276 8.18 -35.68 -13.07
C GLU A 276 7.48 -35.48 -11.72
N PHE A 277 8.22 -35.13 -10.67
CA PHE A 277 7.65 -34.85 -9.35
C PHE A 277 6.67 -33.67 -9.35
N LEU A 278 7.02 -32.53 -9.94
CA LEU A 278 6.15 -31.36 -10.01
C LEU A 278 4.88 -31.64 -10.82
N GLU A 279 5.01 -32.31 -11.96
CA GLU A 279 3.89 -32.59 -12.87
C GLU A 279 2.93 -33.64 -12.30
N ARG A 280 3.48 -34.73 -11.75
CA ARG A 280 2.72 -35.82 -11.12
C ARG A 280 1.92 -35.36 -9.91
N ASN A 281 2.51 -34.51 -9.06
CA ASN A 281 1.85 -33.97 -7.87
C ASN A 281 1.09 -32.65 -8.15
N ARG A 282 1.10 -32.16 -9.39
CA ARG A 282 0.51 -30.87 -9.82
C ARG A 282 0.99 -29.70 -8.94
N MET A 283 2.29 -29.60 -8.72
CA MET A 283 2.90 -28.59 -7.87
C MET A 283 3.51 -27.43 -8.66
N CYS A 284 3.46 -26.23 -8.10
CA CYS A 284 4.14 -25.05 -8.61
C CYS A 284 5.05 -24.46 -7.52
N ILE A 285 6.32 -24.29 -7.85
CA ILE A 285 7.28 -23.55 -7.02
C ILE A 285 7.26 -22.07 -7.39
N SER A 286 7.30 -21.20 -6.39
CA SER A 286 7.40 -19.75 -6.55
C SER A 286 8.70 -19.25 -5.94
N MET A 287 9.41 -18.41 -6.70
CA MET A 287 10.72 -17.88 -6.35
C MET A 287 10.80 -16.37 -6.60
N GLU A 288 11.50 -15.65 -5.72
CA GLU A 288 11.97 -14.29 -6.06
C GLU A 288 13.30 -14.44 -6.81
N LEU A 289 13.32 -14.05 -8.09
CA LEU A 289 14.46 -14.12 -9.00
C LEU A 289 15.24 -12.80 -8.93
N VAL A 290 16.41 -12.85 -8.29
CA VAL A 290 17.25 -11.70 -7.94
C VAL A 290 18.46 -11.67 -8.88
N THR A 291 18.36 -10.87 -9.94
CA THR A 291 19.39 -10.77 -10.99
C THR A 291 19.63 -9.33 -11.42
N ALA A 292 20.80 -9.05 -12.00
CA ALA A 292 21.11 -7.75 -12.61
C ALA A 292 20.54 -7.59 -14.04
N VAL A 293 20.19 -8.68 -14.73
CA VAL A 293 19.76 -8.67 -16.14
C VAL A 293 18.33 -8.16 -16.32
N LEU A 294 17.44 -8.45 -15.38
CA LEU A 294 16.02 -8.07 -15.44
C LEU A 294 15.74 -6.64 -14.96
N GLY A 295 16.78 -5.82 -14.73
CA GLY A 295 16.68 -4.40 -14.37
C GLY A 295 16.84 -4.11 -12.88
N ASP A 296 16.83 -2.82 -12.53
CA ASP A 296 17.24 -2.34 -11.22
C ASP A 296 16.16 -2.40 -10.12
N HIS A 297 16.27 -3.41 -9.25
CA HIS A 297 15.44 -3.63 -8.05
C HIS A 297 16.11 -3.15 -6.75
N GLY A 298 16.58 -1.90 -6.70
CA GLY A 298 17.01 -1.23 -5.46
C GLY A 298 18.38 -1.62 -4.88
N GLN A 299 18.96 -2.74 -5.28
CA GLN A 299 20.41 -3.01 -5.24
C GLN A 299 20.76 -4.09 -6.28
N ARG A 300 21.77 -3.83 -7.13
CA ARG A 300 22.30 -4.83 -8.07
C ARG A 300 23.00 -5.95 -7.27
N PRO A 301 22.60 -7.21 -7.44
CA PRO A 301 23.19 -8.31 -6.69
C PRO A 301 24.59 -8.64 -7.23
N ARG A 302 25.44 -9.21 -6.37
CA ARG A 302 26.81 -9.61 -6.74
C ARG A 302 26.79 -10.83 -7.65
N ASP A 303 26.05 -11.85 -7.24
CA ASP A 303 25.76 -13.08 -7.98
C ASP A 303 24.27 -13.09 -8.40
N ASP A 304 23.92 -13.79 -9.48
CA ASP A 304 22.54 -13.87 -9.96
C ASP A 304 21.87 -15.15 -9.44
N TYR A 305 20.84 -15.00 -8.60
CA TYR A 305 20.24 -16.12 -7.88
C TYR A 305 18.71 -16.02 -7.81
N ALA A 306 18.10 -17.00 -7.16
CA ALA A 306 16.70 -17.02 -6.80
C ALA A 306 16.55 -17.63 -5.39
N VAL A 307 15.39 -17.43 -4.78
CA VAL A 307 15.06 -17.97 -3.45
C VAL A 307 13.62 -18.45 -3.45
N VAL A 308 13.36 -19.64 -2.92
CA VAL A 308 12.00 -20.18 -2.85
C VAL A 308 11.20 -19.40 -1.81
N THR A 309 10.04 -18.88 -2.23
CA THR A 309 9.14 -18.05 -1.41
C THR A 309 7.76 -18.67 -1.21
N ALA A 310 7.35 -19.61 -2.06
CA ALA A 310 6.20 -20.48 -1.84
C ALA A 310 6.35 -21.81 -2.59
N VAL A 311 5.69 -22.85 -2.11
CA VAL A 311 5.41 -24.09 -2.84
C VAL A 311 3.90 -24.32 -2.75
N THR A 312 3.27 -24.58 -3.90
CA THR A 312 1.80 -24.61 -4.03
C THR A 312 1.34 -25.88 -4.73
N GLU A 313 0.42 -26.63 -4.12
CA GLU A 313 -0.29 -27.74 -4.77
C GLU A 313 -1.51 -27.20 -5.52
N LEU A 314 -1.60 -27.54 -6.80
CA LEU A 314 -2.62 -27.08 -7.74
C LEU A 314 -3.57 -28.23 -8.10
N GLY A 315 -4.14 -28.87 -7.08
CA GLY A 315 -5.05 -30.01 -7.20
C GLY A 315 -6.42 -29.70 -7.83
N SER A 316 -7.43 -30.51 -7.52
CA SER A 316 -8.82 -30.33 -7.99
C SER A 316 -9.68 -29.42 -7.09
N GLY A 317 -9.06 -28.62 -6.21
CA GLY A 317 -9.71 -27.71 -5.26
C GLY A 317 -8.98 -26.36 -5.09
N LYS A 318 -9.23 -25.68 -3.97
CA LYS A 318 -8.57 -24.42 -3.57
C LYS A 318 -7.04 -24.65 -3.55
N PRO A 319 -6.21 -23.84 -4.24
CA PRO A 319 -4.75 -23.98 -4.20
C PRO A 319 -4.20 -24.04 -2.77
N ASN A 320 -3.51 -25.12 -2.44
CA ASN A 320 -2.93 -25.37 -1.12
C ASN A 320 -1.49 -24.88 -1.09
N PHE A 321 -1.09 -24.14 -0.06
CA PHE A 321 0.25 -23.58 0.07
C PHE A 321 0.98 -24.24 1.24
N TYR A 322 2.21 -24.68 1.00
CA TYR A 322 3.04 -25.35 2.00
C TYR A 322 3.34 -24.44 3.19
N SER A 323 3.35 -25.01 4.41
CA SER A 323 3.86 -24.29 5.57
C SER A 323 5.38 -24.11 5.43
N THR A 324 5.96 -23.10 6.05
CA THR A 324 7.40 -22.85 5.86
C THR A 324 8.32 -23.99 6.35
N PRO A 325 7.97 -24.79 7.38
CA PRO A 325 8.58 -26.10 7.59
C PRO A 325 8.56 -26.99 6.34
N ASP A 326 7.41 -27.20 5.70
CA ASP A 326 7.29 -28.05 4.48
C ASP A 326 8.10 -27.47 3.31
N VAL A 327 8.11 -26.14 3.14
CA VAL A 327 8.95 -25.45 2.14
C VAL A 327 10.43 -25.70 2.43
N ILE A 328 10.87 -25.68 3.69
CA ILE A 328 12.26 -26.00 4.06
C ILE A 328 12.58 -27.47 3.78
N ALA A 329 11.70 -28.41 4.12
CA ALA A 329 11.88 -29.84 3.84
C ALA A 329 12.08 -30.07 2.35
N PHE A 330 11.12 -29.60 1.54
CA PHE A 330 11.16 -29.65 0.07
C PHE A 330 12.43 -29.00 -0.50
N CYS A 331 12.83 -27.82 -0.01
CA CYS A 331 14.04 -27.16 -0.48
C CYS A 331 15.32 -27.93 -0.11
N ARG A 332 15.38 -28.59 1.06
CA ARG A 332 16.54 -29.38 1.46
C ARG A 332 16.64 -30.70 0.69
N GLU A 333 15.50 -31.35 0.43
CA GLU A 333 15.41 -32.55 -0.43
C GLU A 333 15.93 -32.27 -1.86
N TRP A 334 15.45 -31.19 -2.49
CA TRP A 334 15.82 -30.83 -3.87
C TRP A 334 17.10 -29.98 -3.98
N ARG A 335 17.75 -29.66 -2.86
CA ARG A 335 18.91 -28.75 -2.74
C ARG A 335 18.68 -27.37 -3.36
N LEU A 336 17.51 -26.77 -3.10
CA LEU A 336 17.11 -25.42 -3.51
C LEU A 336 17.39 -24.36 -2.42
N PRO A 337 17.56 -23.07 -2.76
CA PRO A 337 17.83 -22.03 -1.76
C PRO A 337 16.58 -21.64 -0.94
N THR A 338 16.66 -21.82 0.39
CA THR A 338 15.66 -21.32 1.34
C THR A 338 15.86 -19.85 1.65
N ASN A 339 14.78 -19.18 2.05
CA ASN A 339 14.84 -17.84 2.63
C ASN A 339 15.36 -17.88 4.10
N HIS A 340 15.79 -16.74 4.63
CA HIS A 340 16.05 -16.58 6.07
C HIS A 340 14.71 -16.31 6.77
N ILE A 341 14.40 -17.09 7.80
CA ILE A 341 13.10 -17.16 8.47
C ILE A 341 13.27 -17.04 9.99
N TRP A 342 12.32 -16.38 10.64
CA TRP A 342 12.20 -16.24 12.09
C TRP A 342 10.78 -16.57 12.55
N LEU A 343 10.63 -17.20 13.70
CA LEU A 343 9.34 -17.48 14.34
C LEU A 343 9.22 -16.76 15.68
N PHE A 344 8.03 -16.21 15.93
CA PHE A 344 7.66 -15.44 17.11
C PHE A 344 6.34 -16.00 17.68
N SER A 345 6.44 -16.87 18.68
CA SER A 345 5.35 -17.65 19.28
C SER A 345 4.90 -17.14 20.66
N THR A 346 5.54 -16.10 21.20
CA THR A 346 5.19 -15.50 22.50
C THR A 346 4.84 -14.02 22.39
N ARG A 347 4.01 -13.50 23.32
CA ARG A 347 3.71 -12.04 23.45
C ARG A 347 5.00 -11.20 23.48
N LYS A 348 6.06 -11.73 24.12
CA LYS A 348 7.34 -11.05 24.30
C LYS A 348 8.16 -11.01 23.02
N SER A 349 8.30 -12.13 22.31
CA SER A 349 9.07 -12.19 21.07
C SER A 349 8.37 -11.40 19.94
N VAL A 350 7.06 -11.52 19.78
CA VAL A 350 6.31 -10.78 18.73
C VAL A 350 6.25 -9.26 18.95
N THR A 351 6.17 -8.79 20.20
CA THR A 351 6.25 -7.34 20.49
C THR A 351 7.68 -6.81 20.32
N SER A 352 8.68 -7.60 20.70
CA SER A 352 10.09 -7.27 20.49
C SER A 352 10.45 -7.23 19.00
N PHE A 353 9.89 -8.12 18.18
CA PHE A 353 9.98 -8.09 16.72
C PHE A 353 9.52 -6.75 16.13
N PHE A 354 8.28 -6.33 16.43
CA PHE A 354 7.77 -5.06 15.91
C PHE A 354 8.54 -3.84 16.44
N ALA A 355 9.01 -3.87 17.70
CA ALA A 355 9.87 -2.82 18.25
C ALA A 355 11.26 -2.79 17.60
N ALA A 356 11.88 -3.93 17.29
CA ALA A 356 13.15 -4.02 16.57
C ALA A 356 13.01 -3.51 15.13
N PHE A 357 11.89 -3.81 14.45
CA PHE A 357 11.59 -3.23 13.14
C PHE A 357 11.40 -1.70 13.24
N ASP A 358 10.59 -1.20 14.18
CA ASP A 358 10.35 0.25 14.35
C ASP A 358 11.64 1.03 14.72
N ALA A 359 12.57 0.38 15.41
CA ALA A 359 13.91 0.93 15.69
C ALA A 359 14.82 0.95 14.45
N LEU A 360 14.61 0.07 13.46
CA LEU A 360 15.45 -0.08 12.27
C LEU A 360 14.81 0.48 10.98
N CYS A 361 13.53 0.82 10.95
CA CYS A 361 12.80 1.12 9.72
C CYS A 361 13.39 2.28 8.87
N GLU A 362 14.14 3.21 9.50
CA GLU A 362 14.79 4.36 8.85
C GLU A 362 16.25 4.15 8.42
N GLU A 363 16.91 3.07 8.85
CA GLU A 363 18.36 2.89 8.62
C GLU A 363 18.82 1.42 8.48
N GLY A 364 17.89 0.47 8.60
CA GLY A 364 18.17 -0.96 8.62
C GLY A 364 18.85 -1.45 7.34
N THR A 365 20.00 -2.08 7.53
CA THR A 365 20.74 -2.86 6.54
C THR A 365 20.63 -4.35 6.84
N ALA A 366 20.92 -5.21 5.84
CA ALA A 366 20.81 -6.66 5.97
C ALA A 366 21.52 -7.22 7.21
N THR A 367 22.76 -6.79 7.51
CA THR A 367 23.47 -7.19 8.73
C THR A 367 22.71 -6.79 10.00
N SER A 368 22.36 -5.50 10.14
CA SER A 368 21.70 -4.99 11.35
C SER A 368 20.32 -5.60 11.62
N VAL A 369 19.57 -5.91 10.56
CA VAL A 369 18.23 -6.49 10.63
C VAL A 369 18.31 -7.98 10.95
N CYS A 370 19.16 -8.74 10.26
CA CYS A 370 19.29 -10.18 10.51
C CYS A 370 19.80 -10.46 11.94
N GLN A 371 20.75 -9.66 12.45
CA GLN A 371 21.22 -9.79 13.82
C GLN A 371 20.09 -9.51 14.83
N ALA A 372 19.44 -8.35 14.74
CA ALA A 372 18.40 -7.97 15.70
C ALA A 372 17.21 -8.95 15.71
N LEU A 373 16.83 -9.51 14.56
CA LEU A 373 15.78 -10.52 14.47
C LEU A 373 16.21 -11.86 15.05
N ALA A 374 17.44 -12.31 14.79
CA ALA A 374 17.97 -13.56 15.36
C ALA A 374 18.11 -13.50 16.89
N GLU A 375 18.31 -12.30 17.46
CA GLU A 375 18.37 -12.09 18.92
C GLU A 375 17.00 -11.95 19.62
N VAL A 376 15.90 -11.70 18.89
CA VAL A 376 14.53 -11.57 19.45
C VAL A 376 13.56 -12.70 19.08
N ALA A 377 13.94 -13.60 18.17
CA ALA A 377 13.10 -14.71 17.72
C ALA A 377 13.18 -15.93 18.63
N ASP A 378 12.08 -16.70 18.72
CA ASP A 378 12.07 -17.97 19.45
C ASP A 378 12.75 -19.08 18.63
N ILE A 379 12.65 -19.03 17.29
CA ILE A 379 13.40 -19.87 16.35
C ILE A 379 13.93 -19.00 15.21
N SER A 380 15.20 -19.16 14.83
CA SER A 380 15.85 -18.49 13.70
C SER A 380 16.45 -19.52 12.74
N VAL A 381 16.09 -19.46 11.45
CA VAL A 381 16.57 -20.37 10.40
C VAL A 381 17.27 -19.58 9.30
N PRO A 382 18.60 -19.69 9.15
CA PRO A 382 19.31 -19.00 8.08
C PRO A 382 18.95 -19.57 6.69
N GLY A 383 18.89 -18.69 5.68
CA GLY A 383 18.67 -19.08 4.30
C GLY A 383 19.92 -19.69 3.64
N SER A 384 19.75 -20.62 2.70
CA SER A 384 20.88 -21.38 2.10
C SER A 384 21.91 -20.50 1.37
N LYS A 385 21.49 -19.35 0.80
CA LYS A 385 22.39 -18.31 0.27
C LYS A 385 22.27 -17.04 1.13
N ASP A 386 23.40 -16.62 1.70
CA ASP A 386 23.53 -15.45 2.57
C ASP A 386 23.32 -14.14 1.79
N HIS A 387 22.25 -13.41 2.10
CA HIS A 387 21.86 -12.14 1.44
C HIS A 387 23.01 -11.12 1.39
N ILE A 388 23.85 -11.02 2.43
CA ILE A 388 24.94 -10.04 2.50
C ILE A 388 26.05 -10.43 1.52
N LYS A 389 26.26 -11.73 1.28
CA LYS A 389 27.22 -12.25 0.30
C LYS A 389 26.68 -12.12 -1.13
N VAL A 390 25.44 -12.55 -1.41
CA VAL A 390 24.91 -12.61 -2.79
C VAL A 390 24.29 -11.31 -3.30
N GLN A 391 23.60 -10.53 -2.46
CA GLN A 391 22.96 -9.27 -2.86
C GLN A 391 23.69 -8.05 -2.27
N GLY A 392 23.91 -8.04 -0.95
CA GLY A 392 24.56 -6.97 -0.20
C GLY A 392 23.75 -6.50 1.01
N GLU A 393 24.08 -5.30 1.49
CA GLU A 393 23.49 -4.70 2.69
C GLU A 393 22.12 -4.01 2.49
N ILE A 394 21.68 -3.74 1.25
CA ILE A 394 20.40 -3.05 1.01
C ILE A 394 19.29 -4.08 0.91
N LEU A 395 18.70 -4.39 2.06
CA LEU A 395 17.50 -5.20 2.19
C LEU A 395 16.25 -4.40 1.79
N GLU A 396 15.37 -4.95 0.95
CA GLU A 396 14.09 -4.29 0.63
C GLU A 396 13.19 -4.18 1.85
N GLY A 397 13.06 -5.27 2.61
CA GLY A 397 12.08 -5.36 3.69
C GLY A 397 11.94 -6.72 4.33
N LEU A 398 10.80 -6.92 4.98
CA LEU A 398 10.38 -8.16 5.63
C LEU A 398 8.95 -8.49 5.22
N VAL A 399 8.61 -9.78 5.17
CA VAL A 399 7.23 -10.26 5.10
C VAL A 399 6.93 -11.00 6.39
N ALA A 400 5.92 -10.57 7.13
CA ALA A 400 5.42 -11.24 8.32
C ALA A 400 4.01 -11.79 8.08
N ARG A 401 3.73 -13.01 8.53
CA ARG A 401 2.43 -13.68 8.39
C ARG A 401 2.07 -14.46 9.65
N ILE A 402 0.78 -14.64 9.87
CA ILE A 402 0.28 -15.61 10.84
C ILE A 402 0.42 -17.03 10.28
N VAL A 403 0.85 -17.96 11.14
CA VAL A 403 0.84 -19.41 10.90
C VAL A 403 0.27 -20.15 12.12
N LYS A 404 -0.03 -21.44 11.93
CA LYS A 404 -0.57 -22.31 12.99
C LYS A 404 0.36 -22.33 14.22
N ARG A 405 -0.22 -22.50 15.41
CA ARG A 405 0.54 -22.56 16.68
C ARG A 405 1.65 -23.62 16.62
N GLU A 406 1.32 -24.76 16.05
CA GLU A 406 2.17 -25.96 15.93
C GLU A 406 3.33 -25.78 14.94
N SER A 407 3.38 -24.68 14.17
CA SER A 407 4.45 -24.44 13.21
C SER A 407 5.84 -24.34 13.83
N SER A 408 5.96 -23.96 15.11
CA SER A 408 7.24 -23.97 15.84
C SER A 408 7.74 -25.40 16.10
N GLU A 409 6.88 -26.27 16.66
CA GLU A 409 7.19 -27.69 16.88
C GLU A 409 7.38 -28.46 15.55
N HIS A 410 6.69 -28.03 14.49
CA HIS A 410 6.89 -28.60 13.16
C HIS A 410 8.23 -28.17 12.55
N MET A 411 8.63 -26.91 12.74
CA MET A 411 9.95 -26.41 12.33
C MET A 411 11.06 -27.22 12.97
N GLU A 412 11.01 -27.44 14.29
CA GLU A 412 12.03 -28.24 14.99
C GLU A 412 12.12 -29.69 14.50
N ARG A 413 11.00 -30.32 14.12
CA ARG A 413 11.01 -31.65 13.51
C ARG A 413 11.71 -31.62 12.16
N VAL A 414 11.23 -30.80 11.22
CA VAL A 414 11.83 -30.67 9.88
C VAL A 414 13.32 -30.33 9.94
N LEU A 415 13.75 -29.44 10.85
CA LEU A 415 15.15 -29.05 10.98
C LEU A 415 16.08 -30.19 11.41
N ARG A 416 15.55 -31.22 12.10
CA ARG A 416 16.28 -32.45 12.45
C ARG A 416 16.18 -33.50 11.34
N ASP A 417 14.98 -33.72 10.84
CA ASP A 417 14.66 -34.81 9.91
C ASP A 417 15.24 -34.54 8.50
N PHE A 418 15.34 -33.27 8.12
CA PHE A 418 15.96 -32.78 6.89
C PHE A 418 17.11 -31.80 7.26
N PRO A 419 18.34 -32.27 7.56
CA PRO A 419 19.48 -31.40 7.81
C PRO A 419 19.89 -30.60 6.55
N PRO A 420 20.66 -29.49 6.68
CA PRO A 420 21.19 -28.77 5.52
C PRO A 420 22.05 -29.69 4.63
N PRO A 421 21.90 -29.64 3.29
CA PRO A 421 22.65 -30.51 2.39
C PRO A 421 24.16 -30.16 2.36
N PRO A 422 25.04 -31.14 2.07
CA PRO A 422 26.48 -30.90 1.94
C PRO A 422 26.80 -30.01 0.73
N LEU A 423 27.86 -29.19 0.86
CA LEU A 423 28.34 -28.28 -0.18
C LEU A 423 29.21 -29.02 -1.22
N GLU A 424 28.58 -29.91 -1.99
CA GLU A 424 29.22 -30.66 -3.08
C GLU A 424 29.32 -29.81 -4.36
N GLY A 425 30.21 -28.81 -4.40
CA GLY A 425 30.30 -27.92 -5.57
C GLY A 425 31.52 -26.98 -5.73
N GLU A 426 32.45 -26.89 -4.77
CA GLU A 426 33.63 -26.03 -4.94
C GLU A 426 34.56 -26.56 -6.06
N GLY A 427 34.75 -25.76 -7.11
CA GLY A 427 35.68 -26.05 -8.22
C GLY A 427 35.06 -26.68 -9.49
N LEU A 428 33.74 -26.84 -9.57
CA LEU A 428 33.08 -27.31 -10.80
C LEU A 428 32.92 -26.19 -11.85
N ASP A 429 33.14 -26.52 -13.13
CA ASP A 429 32.78 -25.64 -14.23
C ASP A 429 31.25 -25.65 -14.44
N LEU A 430 30.62 -24.53 -14.12
CA LEU A 430 29.18 -24.29 -14.26
C LEU A 430 28.80 -23.72 -15.63
N GLY A 431 29.76 -23.57 -16.54
CA GLY A 431 29.62 -22.84 -17.79
C GLY A 431 29.34 -21.35 -17.57
N PRO A 432 29.08 -20.60 -18.66
CA PRO A 432 28.92 -19.15 -18.61
C PRO A 432 27.80 -18.73 -17.65
N THR A 433 28.04 -17.64 -16.94
CA THR A 433 27.07 -16.98 -16.06
C THR A 433 25.93 -16.36 -16.86
N LEU A 434 24.84 -16.02 -16.17
CA LEU A 434 23.71 -15.30 -16.74
C LEU A 434 24.15 -14.03 -17.50
N ARG A 435 25.06 -13.25 -16.90
CA ARG A 435 25.59 -11.99 -17.48
C ARG A 435 26.43 -12.23 -18.73
N GLU A 436 27.22 -13.30 -18.78
CA GLU A 436 28.03 -13.65 -19.96
C GLU A 436 27.17 -14.14 -21.12
N VAL A 437 26.17 -14.99 -20.86
CA VAL A 437 25.20 -15.44 -21.89
C VAL A 437 24.45 -14.25 -22.48
N CYS A 438 24.02 -13.31 -21.64
CA CYS A 438 23.34 -12.08 -22.08
C CYS A 438 24.29 -11.10 -22.79
N ALA A 439 25.52 -10.89 -22.31
CA ALA A 439 26.51 -10.04 -22.98
C ALA A 439 26.88 -10.52 -24.40
N ALA A 440 26.92 -11.83 -24.60
CA ALA A 440 27.17 -12.45 -25.91
C ALA A 440 26.01 -12.25 -26.92
N ASN A 441 24.82 -11.85 -26.47
CA ASN A 441 23.59 -11.85 -27.28
C ASN A 441 22.85 -10.50 -27.17
N ARG A 442 22.88 -9.67 -28.22
CA ARG A 442 22.41 -8.26 -28.12
C ARG A 442 20.90 -8.02 -28.29
N SER A 443 20.16 -8.96 -28.89
CA SER A 443 18.70 -8.87 -29.03
C SER A 443 17.98 -9.82 -28.09
N GLU A 444 16.79 -9.45 -27.62
CA GLU A 444 16.03 -10.27 -26.65
C GLU A 444 15.74 -11.69 -27.19
N LYS A 445 15.35 -11.85 -28.46
CA LYS A 445 15.09 -13.17 -29.06
C LYS A 445 16.35 -14.06 -29.07
N GLN A 446 17.54 -13.47 -29.22
CA GLN A 446 18.82 -14.19 -29.11
C GLN A 446 19.15 -14.54 -27.65
N GLN A 447 18.97 -13.60 -26.70
CA GLN A 447 19.18 -13.88 -25.28
C GLN A 447 18.28 -15.02 -24.79
N ILE A 448 16.98 -14.95 -25.07
CA ILE A 448 16.02 -16.03 -24.76
C ILE A 448 16.51 -17.37 -25.31
N LYS A 449 16.88 -17.42 -26.60
CA LYS A 449 17.33 -18.67 -27.23
C LYS A 449 18.60 -19.23 -26.57
N ALA A 450 19.60 -18.38 -26.33
CA ALA A 450 20.86 -18.79 -25.71
C ALA A 450 20.68 -19.25 -24.25
N LEU A 451 19.81 -18.59 -23.49
CA LEU A 451 19.47 -18.95 -22.10
C LEU A 451 18.76 -20.31 -22.04
N LEU A 452 17.74 -20.54 -22.86
CA LEU A 452 17.00 -21.81 -22.90
C LEU A 452 17.88 -22.97 -23.40
N GLN A 453 18.77 -22.74 -24.37
CA GLN A 453 19.78 -23.72 -24.79
C GLN A 453 20.75 -24.04 -23.65
N SER A 454 21.18 -23.02 -22.88
CA SER A 454 22.13 -23.19 -21.76
C SER A 454 21.49 -23.73 -20.46
N ALA A 455 20.15 -23.76 -20.38
CA ALA A 455 19.43 -24.38 -19.27
C ALA A 455 19.38 -25.92 -19.38
N GLY A 456 19.53 -26.46 -20.60
CA GLY A 456 19.45 -27.89 -20.89
C GLY A 456 18.03 -28.39 -21.20
N THR A 457 17.96 -29.52 -21.91
CA THR A 457 16.69 -30.09 -22.39
C THR A 457 15.81 -30.66 -21.29
N ALA A 458 16.33 -30.93 -20.08
CA ALA A 458 15.52 -31.46 -18.98
C ALA A 458 14.44 -30.46 -18.51
N PHE A 459 14.81 -29.20 -18.24
CA PHE A 459 13.86 -28.16 -17.86
C PHE A 459 13.14 -27.49 -19.04
N CYS A 460 13.69 -27.58 -20.25
CA CYS A 460 13.11 -26.94 -21.43
C CYS A 460 13.39 -27.77 -22.72
N PRO A 461 12.66 -28.88 -22.95
CA PRO A 461 12.85 -29.72 -24.14
C PRO A 461 12.19 -29.14 -25.40
N ASN A 462 11.26 -28.18 -25.26
CA ASN A 462 10.69 -27.43 -26.36
C ASN A 462 10.60 -25.93 -26.01
N TYR A 463 10.56 -25.06 -27.03
CA TYR A 463 10.52 -23.60 -26.87
C TYR A 463 9.16 -22.98 -27.24
N LEU A 464 8.09 -23.79 -27.28
CA LEU A 464 6.77 -23.41 -27.83
C LEU A 464 6.15 -22.20 -27.11
N ASP A 465 6.31 -22.08 -25.79
CA ASP A 465 5.79 -20.92 -25.05
C ASP A 465 6.50 -19.60 -25.40
N TRP A 466 7.74 -19.63 -25.90
CA TRP A 466 8.52 -18.43 -26.26
C TRP A 466 8.43 -18.07 -27.74
N PHE A 467 8.55 -19.06 -28.63
CA PHE A 467 8.63 -18.82 -30.09
C PHE A 467 7.38 -19.27 -30.86
N GLY A 468 6.50 -20.07 -30.25
CA GLY A 468 5.41 -20.75 -30.94
C GLY A 468 5.91 -21.95 -31.75
N ASP A 469 5.08 -22.39 -32.69
CA ASP A 469 5.47 -23.34 -33.74
C ASP A 469 6.10 -22.56 -34.92
N ASP A 470 7.44 -22.57 -35.04
CA ASP A 470 8.22 -21.76 -36.00
C ASP A 470 7.84 -22.06 -37.49
N ASP A 471 7.23 -23.21 -37.79
CA ASP A 471 6.70 -23.56 -39.13
C ASP A 471 5.38 -22.82 -39.46
N SER A 472 4.71 -22.23 -38.46
CA SER A 472 3.41 -21.55 -38.57
C SER A 472 3.53 -20.02 -38.69
N GLY A 473 4.14 -19.56 -39.79
CA GLY A 473 4.59 -18.18 -39.99
C GLY A 473 3.62 -17.06 -39.56
N SER A 474 4.05 -16.25 -38.60
CA SER A 474 3.46 -14.95 -38.19
C SER A 474 2.00 -14.98 -37.67
N HIS A 475 1.53 -16.10 -37.11
CA HIS A 475 0.23 -16.12 -36.42
C HIS A 475 0.30 -15.40 -35.05
N SER A 476 -0.77 -14.67 -34.68
CA SER A 476 -0.87 -14.02 -33.36
C SER A 476 -1.04 -15.07 -32.26
N ARG A 477 -0.10 -15.08 -31.30
CA ARG A 477 -0.16 -15.92 -30.08
C ARG A 477 -1.40 -15.66 -29.22
N ASN A 478 -1.99 -14.45 -29.30
CA ASN A 478 -3.24 -14.11 -28.60
C ASN A 478 -4.44 -14.79 -29.28
N ALA A 479 -5.30 -15.43 -28.47
CA ALA A 479 -6.63 -15.86 -28.89
C ALA A 479 -7.63 -14.70 -28.77
N ASP A 480 -8.77 -14.79 -29.46
CA ASP A 480 -9.81 -13.76 -29.42
C ASP A 480 -10.53 -13.69 -28.05
N ARG A 481 -11.11 -12.52 -27.74
CA ARG A 481 -11.78 -12.20 -26.47
C ARG A 481 -13.04 -13.03 -26.22
N SER A 482 -13.62 -13.67 -27.24
CA SER A 482 -14.79 -14.53 -27.06
C SER A 482 -14.51 -15.82 -26.27
N VAL A 483 -13.25 -16.30 -26.17
CA VAL A 483 -12.88 -17.48 -25.35
C VAL A 483 -13.46 -17.36 -23.93
N VAL A 484 -13.28 -16.20 -23.29
CA VAL A 484 -13.73 -15.95 -21.92
C VAL A 484 -15.26 -15.94 -21.82
N SER A 485 -15.97 -15.49 -22.84
CA SER A 485 -17.44 -15.53 -22.84
C SER A 485 -17.97 -16.94 -23.11
N LYS A 486 -17.31 -17.73 -23.98
CA LYS A 486 -17.69 -19.12 -24.24
C LYS A 486 -17.41 -20.02 -23.03
N PHE A 487 -16.25 -19.85 -22.38
CA PHE A 487 -15.90 -20.47 -21.09
C PHE A 487 -16.95 -20.22 -19.99
N LEU A 488 -17.55 -19.02 -19.93
CA LEU A 488 -18.61 -18.70 -18.96
C LEU A 488 -20.01 -19.20 -19.37
N GLN A 489 -20.19 -19.68 -20.60
CA GLN A 489 -21.46 -20.20 -21.13
C GLN A 489 -21.50 -21.74 -21.14
N SER A 490 -20.35 -22.40 -21.28
CA SER A 490 -20.20 -23.85 -21.25
C SER A 490 -20.35 -24.42 -19.84
N HIS A 491 -20.85 -25.66 -19.73
CA HIS A 491 -20.96 -26.36 -18.46
C HIS A 491 -19.56 -26.65 -17.84
N PRO A 492 -19.37 -26.53 -16.52
CA PRO A 492 -18.12 -26.92 -15.88
C PRO A 492 -17.98 -28.45 -15.83
N ALA A 493 -16.82 -28.97 -16.21
CA ALA A 493 -16.51 -30.40 -16.16
C ALA A 493 -16.09 -30.89 -14.75
N ASP A 494 -15.73 -29.97 -13.85
CA ASP A 494 -15.37 -30.25 -12.45
C ASP A 494 -15.64 -29.04 -11.53
N PHE A 495 -15.60 -29.27 -10.21
CA PHE A 495 -15.84 -28.26 -9.18
C PHE A 495 -14.87 -27.07 -9.25
N SER A 496 -13.58 -27.33 -9.52
CA SER A 496 -12.57 -26.28 -9.77
C SER A 496 -12.98 -25.35 -10.91
N THR A 497 -13.48 -25.91 -12.01
CA THR A 497 -13.95 -25.16 -13.15
C THR A 497 -15.17 -24.31 -12.79
N GLY A 498 -16.15 -24.88 -12.07
CA GLY A 498 -17.31 -24.13 -11.58
C GLY A 498 -16.93 -22.98 -10.64
N LYS A 499 -15.97 -23.20 -9.72
CA LYS A 499 -15.44 -22.15 -8.85
C LYS A 499 -14.71 -21.06 -9.61
N LEU A 500 -13.90 -21.40 -10.63
CA LEU A 500 -13.26 -20.40 -11.47
C LEU A 500 -14.28 -19.61 -12.32
N GLN A 501 -15.31 -20.26 -12.85
CA GLN A 501 -16.43 -19.59 -13.53
C GLN A 501 -17.16 -18.62 -12.60
N GLU A 502 -17.37 -18.96 -11.32
CA GLU A 502 -17.95 -18.08 -10.30
C GLU A 502 -17.06 -16.85 -10.05
N MET A 503 -15.74 -17.05 -9.85
CA MET A 503 -14.78 -15.95 -9.68
C MET A 503 -14.82 -14.98 -10.87
N VAL A 504 -14.72 -15.51 -12.10
CA VAL A 504 -14.64 -14.71 -13.33
C VAL A 504 -15.97 -14.02 -13.63
N HIS A 505 -17.12 -14.63 -13.34
CA HIS A 505 -18.43 -13.97 -13.37
C HIS A 505 -18.46 -12.74 -12.45
N LEU A 506 -18.14 -12.92 -11.17
CA LEU A 506 -18.18 -11.84 -10.17
C LEU A 506 -17.27 -10.67 -10.55
N MET A 507 -16.05 -10.96 -11.03
CA MET A 507 -15.10 -9.95 -11.49
C MET A 507 -15.62 -9.14 -12.69
N ARG A 508 -16.34 -9.79 -13.63
CA ARG A 508 -16.95 -9.12 -14.78
C ARG A 508 -18.21 -8.32 -14.39
N GLU A 509 -19.09 -8.90 -13.57
CA GLU A 509 -20.33 -8.28 -13.08
C GLU A 509 -20.03 -6.99 -12.30
N LYS A 510 -19.18 -7.09 -11.27
CA LYS A 510 -18.81 -5.96 -10.40
C LYS A 510 -17.79 -5.00 -11.06
N ARG A 511 -17.40 -5.26 -12.31
CA ARG A 511 -16.43 -4.47 -13.09
C ARG A 511 -15.16 -4.17 -12.29
N PHE A 512 -14.45 -5.24 -11.92
CA PHE A 512 -13.14 -5.13 -11.29
C PHE A 512 -12.06 -4.79 -12.33
N PRO A 513 -11.01 -4.02 -11.97
CA PRO A 513 -9.95 -3.61 -12.89
C PRO A 513 -9.02 -4.80 -13.16
N ALA A 514 -9.43 -5.68 -14.09
CA ALA A 514 -8.68 -6.85 -14.49
C ALA A 514 -8.91 -7.20 -15.97
N ALA A 515 -7.91 -7.82 -16.59
CA ALA A 515 -7.99 -8.38 -17.93
C ALA A 515 -7.77 -9.90 -17.90
N PHE A 516 -8.61 -10.61 -18.64
CA PHE A 516 -8.49 -12.03 -18.92
C PHE A 516 -7.84 -12.17 -20.30
N LYS A 517 -6.54 -12.47 -20.36
CA LYS A 517 -5.81 -12.64 -21.62
C LYS A 517 -5.79 -14.12 -22.00
N CYS A 518 -6.36 -14.47 -23.15
CA CYS A 518 -6.33 -15.84 -23.68
C CYS A 518 -5.30 -15.99 -24.81
N TYR A 519 -4.67 -17.15 -24.86
CA TYR A 519 -3.62 -17.54 -25.80
C TYR A 519 -3.89 -18.98 -26.24
N TYR A 520 -3.47 -19.39 -27.43
CA TYR A 520 -3.53 -20.81 -27.83
C TYR A 520 -2.54 -21.64 -27.01
N ASN A 521 -2.92 -22.86 -26.59
CA ASN A 521 -2.02 -23.74 -25.84
C ASN A 521 -1.21 -24.63 -26.79
N PHE A 522 -0.02 -24.15 -27.19
CA PHE A 522 0.83 -24.83 -28.17
C PHE A 522 1.33 -26.21 -27.73
N HIS A 523 1.40 -26.51 -26.42
CA HIS A 523 1.75 -27.87 -25.97
C HIS A 523 0.63 -28.88 -26.24
N LYS A 524 -0.64 -28.45 -26.17
CA LYS A 524 -1.83 -29.26 -26.51
C LYS A 524 -2.26 -29.12 -27.99
N ILE A 525 -1.39 -28.63 -28.87
CA ILE A 525 -1.74 -28.36 -30.28
C ILE A 525 -2.11 -29.64 -31.07
N ASN A 526 -1.66 -30.81 -30.61
CA ASN A 526 -2.04 -32.10 -31.17
C ASN A 526 -3.46 -32.55 -30.76
N ASP A 527 -4.02 -31.99 -29.69
CA ASP A 527 -5.37 -32.29 -29.19
C ASP A 527 -6.44 -31.39 -29.84
N LEU A 528 -6.02 -30.41 -30.65
CA LEU A 528 -6.85 -29.41 -31.31
C LEU A 528 -7.75 -30.07 -32.38
N SER A 529 -9.06 -29.93 -32.22
CA SER A 529 -10.06 -30.38 -33.20
C SER A 529 -11.22 -29.38 -33.31
N SER A 530 -12.22 -29.68 -34.14
CA SER A 530 -13.49 -28.93 -34.17
C SER A 530 -14.20 -28.90 -32.82
N ASP A 531 -14.01 -29.94 -32.01
CA ASP A 531 -14.80 -30.24 -30.81
C ASP A 531 -13.95 -30.27 -29.53
N ASN A 532 -12.68 -29.84 -29.62
CA ASN A 532 -11.78 -29.61 -28.49
C ASN A 532 -10.78 -28.47 -28.82
N LEU A 533 -10.85 -27.38 -28.06
CA LEU A 533 -10.05 -26.16 -28.24
C LEU A 533 -9.29 -25.81 -26.94
N PRO A 534 -7.96 -26.07 -26.87
CA PRO A 534 -7.15 -25.79 -25.69
C PRO A 534 -6.46 -24.41 -25.73
N PHE A 535 -6.55 -23.68 -24.60
CA PHE A 535 -6.04 -22.33 -24.41
C PHE A 535 -5.23 -22.20 -23.11
N LYS A 536 -4.38 -21.17 -23.03
CA LYS A 536 -3.79 -20.65 -21.79
C LYS A 536 -4.45 -19.29 -21.47
N MET A 537 -4.98 -19.14 -20.26
CA MET A 537 -5.54 -17.89 -19.74
C MET A 537 -4.66 -17.29 -18.64
N VAL A 538 -4.44 -15.97 -18.73
CA VAL A 538 -3.77 -15.16 -17.70
C VAL A 538 -4.78 -14.20 -17.09
N ILE A 539 -4.96 -14.26 -15.77
CA ILE A 539 -5.83 -13.33 -15.03
C ILE A 539 -4.98 -12.19 -14.48
N HIS A 540 -4.91 -11.08 -15.23
CA HIS A 540 -4.12 -9.91 -14.87
C HIS A 540 -4.99 -8.85 -14.17
N VAL A 541 -4.90 -8.77 -12.84
CA VAL A 541 -5.51 -7.68 -12.05
C VAL A 541 -4.63 -6.44 -12.13
N HIS A 542 -5.20 -5.30 -12.55
CA HIS A 542 -4.45 -4.09 -12.92
C HIS A 542 -4.12 -3.15 -11.76
N SER A 543 -4.72 -3.34 -10.57
CA SER A 543 -4.48 -2.47 -9.42
C SER A 543 -4.70 -3.20 -8.09
N ASP A 544 -3.99 -2.79 -7.05
CA ASP A 544 -4.19 -3.27 -5.67
C ASP A 544 -5.63 -3.00 -5.16
N SER A 545 -6.31 -1.98 -5.69
CA SER A 545 -7.73 -1.70 -5.41
C SER A 545 -8.69 -2.76 -5.99
N GLY A 546 -8.29 -3.51 -7.04
CA GLY A 546 -9.07 -4.63 -7.56
C GLY A 546 -9.14 -5.79 -6.56
N PHE A 547 -8.01 -6.13 -5.94
CA PHE A 547 -7.93 -7.17 -4.92
C PHE A 547 -8.74 -6.82 -3.66
N ARG A 548 -8.59 -5.60 -3.13
CA ARG A 548 -9.36 -5.14 -1.96
C ARG A 548 -10.87 -5.17 -2.21
N ARG A 549 -11.32 -4.80 -3.42
CA ARG A 549 -12.74 -4.91 -3.82
C ARG A 549 -13.21 -6.37 -3.88
N TYR A 550 -12.37 -7.29 -4.34
CA TYR A 550 -12.69 -8.73 -4.34
C TYR A 550 -12.78 -9.29 -2.91
N GLN A 551 -11.81 -8.96 -2.04
CA GLN A 551 -11.81 -9.36 -0.63
C GLN A 551 -13.07 -8.86 0.11
N LYS A 552 -13.58 -7.65 -0.20
CA LYS A 552 -14.89 -7.21 0.33
C LYS A 552 -16.05 -8.12 -0.10
N GLU A 553 -16.09 -8.61 -1.34
CA GLU A 553 -17.14 -9.56 -1.76
C GLU A 553 -17.00 -10.94 -1.08
N MET A 554 -15.77 -11.42 -0.82
CA MET A 554 -15.53 -12.66 -0.06
C MET A 554 -16.15 -12.62 1.34
N ARG A 555 -16.05 -11.49 2.06
CA ARG A 555 -16.72 -11.29 3.36
C ARG A 555 -18.24 -11.49 3.31
N HIS A 556 -18.86 -11.26 2.14
CA HIS A 556 -20.30 -11.43 1.92
C HIS A 556 -20.65 -12.81 1.33
N LYS A 557 -19.64 -13.59 0.91
CA LYS A 557 -19.77 -14.91 0.28
C LYS A 557 -18.56 -15.80 0.64
N PRO A 558 -18.54 -16.43 1.82
CA PRO A 558 -17.37 -17.19 2.31
C PRO A 558 -16.91 -18.32 1.37
N GLY A 559 -17.83 -18.91 0.57
CA GLY A 559 -17.49 -19.95 -0.40
C GLY A 559 -16.75 -19.47 -1.67
N LEU A 560 -16.32 -18.21 -1.76
CA LEU A 560 -15.49 -17.70 -2.86
C LEU A 560 -14.01 -18.04 -2.64
N TRP A 561 -13.30 -18.38 -3.72
CA TRP A 561 -11.85 -18.56 -3.66
C TRP A 561 -11.09 -17.22 -3.62
N PRO A 562 -9.93 -17.14 -2.93
CA PRO A 562 -9.08 -15.95 -2.94
C PRO A 562 -8.66 -15.47 -4.33
N LEU A 563 -8.57 -14.16 -4.54
CA LEU A 563 -7.98 -13.59 -5.75
C LEU A 563 -6.44 -13.56 -5.64
N TYR A 564 -5.80 -14.55 -6.25
CA TYR A 564 -4.36 -14.76 -6.25
C TYR A 564 -3.57 -13.78 -7.14
N ARG A 565 -2.26 -13.66 -6.89
CA ARG A 565 -1.32 -12.96 -7.78
C ARG A 565 -0.65 -13.95 -8.72
N GLY A 566 -0.37 -13.52 -9.96
CA GLY A 566 0.29 -14.37 -10.96
C GLY A 566 -0.53 -15.62 -11.29
N PHE A 567 -1.79 -15.43 -11.69
CA PHE A 567 -2.78 -16.50 -11.77
C PHE A 567 -2.93 -16.99 -13.22
N PHE A 568 -2.47 -18.21 -13.47
CA PHE A 568 -2.38 -18.86 -14.80
C PHE A 568 -3.20 -20.15 -14.85
N VAL A 569 -3.97 -20.32 -15.92
CA VAL A 569 -4.95 -21.41 -16.07
C VAL A 569 -4.92 -21.96 -17.49
N ASP A 570 -4.81 -23.28 -17.64
CA ASP A 570 -5.15 -23.97 -18.89
C ASP A 570 -6.68 -24.10 -18.99
N LEU A 571 -7.26 -23.71 -20.13
CA LEU A 571 -8.69 -23.85 -20.42
C LEU A 571 -8.89 -24.75 -21.63
N ASP A 572 -9.59 -25.87 -21.46
CA ASP A 572 -10.00 -26.73 -22.55
C ASP A 572 -11.52 -26.57 -22.76
N LEU A 573 -11.95 -26.15 -23.96
CA LEU A 573 -13.37 -26.08 -24.36
C LEU A 573 -13.70 -27.25 -25.28
N PHE A 574 -14.66 -28.11 -24.92
CA PHE A 574 -14.92 -29.36 -25.66
C PHE A 574 -16.39 -29.74 -25.71
N LYS A 575 -16.78 -30.57 -26.69
CA LYS A 575 -18.13 -31.13 -26.81
C LYS A 575 -18.20 -32.59 -26.39
N VAL A 576 -19.37 -33.01 -25.90
CA VAL A 576 -19.58 -34.33 -25.29
C VAL A 576 -20.81 -35.01 -25.90
N ASN A 577 -20.64 -36.24 -26.36
CA ASN A 577 -21.73 -37.05 -26.94
C ASN A 577 -22.78 -37.38 -25.86
N GLU A 578 -24.06 -37.34 -26.24
CA GLU A 578 -25.25 -37.40 -25.36
C GLU A 578 -25.18 -38.40 -24.20
N LYS A 579 -24.67 -39.62 -24.44
CA LYS A 579 -24.52 -40.64 -23.38
C LYS A 579 -23.60 -40.19 -22.23
N LYS A 580 -22.45 -39.57 -22.54
CA LYS A 580 -21.52 -39.03 -21.54
C LYS A 580 -22.02 -37.73 -20.93
N THR A 581 -22.84 -36.96 -21.65
CA THR A 581 -23.48 -35.75 -21.14
C THR A 581 -24.39 -36.07 -19.95
N ALA A 582 -25.15 -37.17 -20.03
CA ALA A 582 -25.97 -37.64 -18.91
C ALA A 582 -25.13 -38.03 -17.67
N GLU A 583 -23.99 -38.70 -17.87
CA GLU A 583 -23.07 -39.10 -16.79
C GLU A 583 -22.43 -37.89 -16.11
N MET A 584 -21.94 -36.91 -16.89
CA MET A 584 -21.30 -35.69 -16.37
C MET A 584 -22.30 -34.77 -15.65
N VAL A 585 -23.51 -34.59 -16.20
CA VAL A 585 -24.58 -33.81 -15.55
C VAL A 585 -25.09 -34.52 -14.29
N GLY A 586 -25.16 -35.84 -14.28
CA GLY A 586 -25.45 -36.63 -13.08
C GLY A 586 -24.42 -36.42 -11.97
N SER A 587 -23.14 -36.50 -12.30
CA SER A 587 -22.04 -36.30 -11.35
C SER A 587 -22.01 -34.87 -10.78
N SER A 588 -22.19 -33.85 -11.62
CA SER A 588 -22.17 -32.43 -11.23
C SER A 588 -23.21 -32.10 -10.12
N ASN A 589 -24.37 -32.74 -10.13
CA ASN A 589 -25.41 -32.57 -9.10
C ASN A 589 -25.07 -33.23 -7.75
N GLN A 590 -24.10 -34.15 -7.70
CA GLN A 590 -23.67 -34.83 -6.47
C GLN A 590 -22.55 -34.08 -5.72
N MET A 591 -21.78 -33.22 -6.40
CA MET A 591 -20.58 -32.55 -5.86
C MET A 591 -20.84 -31.47 -4.80
N VAL A 592 -22.10 -31.24 -4.40
CA VAL A 592 -22.52 -30.12 -3.54
C VAL A 592 -22.40 -30.44 -2.03
N LYS A 593 -22.03 -31.67 -1.64
CA LYS A 593 -22.23 -32.15 -0.25
C LYS A 593 -21.01 -32.43 0.62
N ASN A 594 -19.79 -32.54 0.08
CA ASN A 594 -18.62 -32.96 0.86
C ASN A 594 -17.44 -32.00 0.66
N GLU A 595 -17.27 -31.04 1.58
CA GLU A 595 -15.98 -30.42 1.99
C GLU A 595 -16.24 -29.33 3.06
N GLU A 596 -16.60 -29.76 4.28
CA GLU A 596 -16.47 -28.92 5.47
C GLU A 596 -15.05 -29.10 6.02
N GLU A 597 -14.08 -28.28 5.57
CA GLU A 597 -12.74 -28.28 6.17
C GLU A 597 -12.77 -27.64 7.57
N ASP A 598 -12.42 -28.42 8.61
CA ASP A 598 -12.29 -27.99 10.02
C ASP A 598 -11.06 -27.10 10.24
N SER A 599 -11.02 -25.96 9.56
CA SER A 599 -10.03 -24.91 9.75
C SER A 599 -10.42 -24.05 10.97
N ARG A 600 -9.84 -24.38 12.13
CA ARG A 600 -10.09 -23.69 13.43
C ARG A 600 -9.63 -22.23 13.52
N LEU A 601 -9.30 -21.59 12.40
CA LEU A 601 -9.04 -20.16 12.25
C LEU A 601 -9.97 -19.64 11.16
N ALA A 602 -10.59 -18.47 11.36
CA ALA A 602 -11.41 -17.85 10.33
C ALA A 602 -10.57 -17.60 9.05
N ASP A 603 -11.18 -17.70 7.86
CA ASP A 603 -10.47 -17.54 6.56
C ASP A 603 -9.86 -16.12 6.40
N GLU A 604 -10.25 -15.15 7.24
CA GLU A 604 -9.54 -13.87 7.40
C GLU A 604 -8.19 -14.01 8.12
N ASP A 605 -8.17 -14.66 9.28
CA ASP A 605 -6.99 -14.81 10.14
C ASP A 605 -5.95 -15.75 9.51
N ALA A 606 -6.41 -16.79 8.81
CA ALA A 606 -5.56 -17.72 8.07
C ALA A 606 -4.74 -17.06 6.94
N ASN A 607 -5.12 -15.85 6.50
CA ASN A 607 -4.47 -15.10 5.42
C ASN A 607 -3.77 -13.81 5.91
N LEU A 608 -3.65 -13.61 7.23
CA LEU A 608 -3.15 -12.37 7.83
C LEU A 608 -1.64 -12.19 7.58
N MET A 609 -1.28 -11.38 6.58
CA MET A 609 0.10 -11.15 6.15
C MET A 609 0.37 -9.68 5.81
N VAL A 610 1.55 -9.20 6.21
CA VAL A 610 2.00 -7.80 6.07
C VAL A 610 3.43 -7.72 5.54
N LYS A 611 3.67 -6.80 4.60
CA LYS A 611 5.01 -6.43 4.10
C LYS A 611 5.44 -5.08 4.65
N MET A 612 6.62 -5.08 5.25
CA MET A 612 7.34 -3.93 5.80
C MET A 612 8.57 -3.65 4.92
N LYS A 613 9.04 -2.39 4.85
CA LYS A 613 10.21 -2.02 4.00
C LYS A 613 11.14 -1.03 4.69
N PHE A 614 12.45 -1.12 4.42
CA PHE A 614 13.47 -0.25 5.01
C PHE A 614 13.72 1.02 4.18
N LEU A 615 14.04 2.13 4.83
CA LEU A 615 14.26 3.43 4.18
C LEU A 615 15.44 3.46 3.19
N PRO A 616 16.61 2.80 3.43
CA PRO A 616 17.70 2.73 2.45
C PRO A 616 17.31 2.13 1.09
N TYR A 617 16.33 1.21 1.06
CA TYR A 617 15.70 0.71 -0.16
C TYR A 617 14.63 1.67 -0.70
N LYS A 618 13.72 2.14 0.16
CA LYS A 618 12.63 3.06 -0.23
C LYS A 618 13.19 4.31 -0.92
N LEU A 619 14.35 4.78 -0.47
CA LEU A 619 15.12 5.86 -1.07
C LEU A 619 15.42 5.64 -2.55
N ARG A 620 16.05 4.52 -2.89
CA ARG A 620 16.47 4.18 -4.26
C ARG A 620 15.26 3.92 -5.16
N THR A 621 14.37 3.05 -4.72
CA THR A 621 13.25 2.58 -5.54
C THR A 621 12.13 3.61 -5.68
N PHE A 622 11.77 4.33 -4.61
CA PHE A 622 10.63 5.25 -4.64
C PHE A 622 11.01 6.74 -4.71
N LEU A 623 12.07 7.21 -4.03
CA LEU A 623 12.45 8.63 -4.10
C LEU A 623 13.33 8.94 -5.33
N ILE A 624 14.25 8.03 -5.70
CA ILE A 624 15.07 8.17 -6.90
C ILE A 624 14.32 7.63 -8.12
N ARG A 625 14.26 6.31 -8.34
CA ARG A 625 13.78 5.68 -9.58
C ARG A 625 12.37 6.14 -9.99
N ASN A 626 11.37 5.91 -9.13
CA ASN A 626 9.99 6.27 -9.46
C ASN A 626 9.76 7.79 -9.53
N GLY A 627 10.67 8.61 -8.97
CA GLY A 627 10.62 10.07 -9.05
C GLY A 627 11.30 10.67 -10.29
N LEU A 628 12.06 9.89 -11.07
CA LEU A 628 12.75 10.36 -12.29
C LEU A 628 11.78 10.98 -13.31
N SER A 629 10.61 10.38 -13.51
CA SER A 629 9.59 10.90 -14.46
C SER A 629 9.18 12.33 -14.09
N THR A 630 8.87 12.59 -12.83
CA THR A 630 8.53 13.95 -12.34
C THR A 630 9.73 14.89 -12.41
N LEU A 631 10.95 14.44 -12.04
CA LEU A 631 12.15 15.28 -12.13
C LEU A 631 12.47 15.75 -13.56
N PHE A 632 12.28 14.89 -14.57
CA PHE A 632 12.57 15.22 -15.97
C PHE A 632 11.41 15.88 -16.71
N LYS A 633 10.15 15.58 -16.39
CA LYS A 633 8.96 16.16 -17.06
C LYS A 633 8.47 17.45 -16.40
N GLU A 634 8.45 17.50 -15.07
CA GLU A 634 7.86 18.60 -14.27
C GLU A 634 8.93 19.44 -13.54
N GLY A 635 10.15 18.92 -13.40
CA GLY A 635 11.31 19.64 -12.88
C GLY A 635 11.54 19.51 -11.36
N PRO A 636 12.63 20.11 -10.84
CA PRO A 636 13.05 19.91 -9.45
C PRO A 636 12.02 20.32 -8.39
N SER A 637 11.22 21.36 -8.64
CA SER A 637 10.18 21.82 -7.69
C SER A 637 9.05 20.80 -7.52
N ALA A 638 8.63 20.17 -8.62
CA ALA A 638 7.64 19.09 -8.58
C ALA A 638 8.24 17.81 -7.98
N TYR A 639 9.50 17.50 -8.30
CA TYR A 639 10.23 16.39 -7.67
C TYR A 639 10.34 16.54 -6.16
N LYS A 640 10.55 17.77 -5.67
CA LYS A 640 10.55 18.11 -4.24
C LYS A 640 9.19 17.91 -3.59
N ALA A 641 8.11 18.38 -4.22
CA ALA A 641 6.75 18.10 -3.76
C ALA A 641 6.44 16.59 -3.75
N TYR A 642 6.93 15.84 -4.73
CA TYR A 642 6.82 14.39 -4.81
C TYR A 642 7.54 13.69 -3.66
N TYR A 643 8.85 13.94 -3.44
CA TYR A 643 9.61 13.21 -2.43
C TYR A 643 9.18 13.58 -0.99
N LEU A 644 8.79 14.83 -0.74
CA LEU A 644 8.23 15.25 0.55
C LEU A 644 6.88 14.58 0.81
N ARG A 645 6.01 14.49 -0.21
CA ARG A 645 4.74 13.75 -0.12
C ARG A 645 4.98 12.27 0.19
N GLN A 646 5.95 11.63 -0.46
CA GLN A 646 6.31 10.25 -0.18
C GLN A 646 6.78 10.07 1.27
N MET A 647 7.75 10.85 1.73
CA MET A 647 8.24 10.75 3.12
C MET A 647 7.14 11.01 4.16
N LYS A 648 6.20 11.93 3.91
CA LYS A 648 5.01 12.11 4.77
C LYS A 648 4.12 10.86 4.80
N ILE A 649 3.84 10.23 3.65
CA ILE A 649 3.08 8.97 3.55
C ILE A 649 3.82 7.79 4.22
N TRP A 650 5.11 7.94 4.53
CA TRP A 650 5.92 6.91 5.19
C TRP A 650 6.17 7.21 6.67
N ASN A 651 5.60 8.31 7.20
CA ASN A 651 5.84 8.87 8.53
C ASN A 651 7.34 9.11 8.87
N THR A 652 8.19 9.29 7.85
CA THR A 652 9.64 9.46 8.03
C THR A 652 9.95 10.60 9.01
N SER A 653 10.91 10.40 9.91
CA SER A 653 11.18 11.34 11.02
C SER A 653 11.62 12.72 10.52
N ALA A 654 11.27 13.79 11.26
CA ALA A 654 11.58 15.16 10.85
C ALA A 654 13.10 15.49 10.79
N ALA A 655 13.94 14.65 11.39
CA ALA A 655 15.39 14.68 11.17
C ALA A 655 15.73 14.08 9.80
N LYS A 656 15.39 12.80 9.59
CA LYS A 656 15.69 12.04 8.36
C LYS A 656 15.07 12.69 7.11
N GLN A 657 13.89 13.31 7.22
CA GLN A 657 13.30 14.11 6.14
C GLN A 657 14.19 15.27 5.67
N ARG A 658 14.82 16.01 6.60
CA ARG A 658 15.71 17.15 6.26
C ARG A 658 17.00 16.65 5.62
N GLU A 659 17.57 15.58 6.16
CA GLU A 659 18.77 14.93 5.63
C GLU A 659 18.56 14.37 4.22
N LEU A 660 17.47 13.62 4.00
CA LEU A 660 17.09 13.11 2.69
C LEU A 660 16.73 14.22 1.71
N SER A 661 16.00 15.26 2.12
CA SER A 661 15.66 16.39 1.24
C SER A 661 16.90 17.06 0.67
N LYS A 662 17.91 17.33 1.52
CA LYS A 662 19.19 17.89 1.08
C LYS A 662 19.88 16.98 0.05
N MET A 663 19.97 15.69 0.33
CA MET A 663 20.62 14.73 -0.57
C MET A 663 19.88 14.61 -1.91
N LEU A 664 18.55 14.62 -1.90
CA LEU A 664 17.71 14.53 -3.09
C LEU A 664 17.71 15.82 -3.92
N ASP A 665 17.87 17.00 -3.30
CA ASP A 665 18.15 18.26 -4.00
C ASP A 665 19.52 18.18 -4.72
N GLU A 666 20.56 17.68 -4.06
CA GLU A 666 21.88 17.48 -4.67
C GLU A 666 21.84 16.45 -5.83
N TRP A 667 21.10 15.35 -5.67
CA TRP A 667 20.86 14.35 -6.72
C TRP A 667 20.16 14.97 -7.94
N ALA A 668 19.11 15.77 -7.71
CA ALA A 668 18.35 16.44 -8.77
C ALA A 668 19.22 17.40 -9.60
N VAL A 669 20.19 18.07 -8.96
CA VAL A 669 21.19 18.92 -9.64
C VAL A 669 22.23 18.07 -10.39
N TYR A 670 22.75 17.00 -9.77
CA TYR A 670 23.72 16.09 -10.38
C TYR A 670 23.17 15.48 -11.69
N ILE A 671 22.02 14.80 -11.62
CA ILE A 671 21.54 14.03 -12.76
C ILE A 671 21.05 14.91 -13.91
N ARG A 672 20.42 16.06 -13.61
CA ARG A 672 20.05 17.04 -14.64
C ARG A 672 21.24 17.76 -15.25
N ARG A 673 22.37 17.92 -14.54
CA ARG A 673 23.62 18.41 -15.16
C ARG A 673 24.18 17.41 -16.17
N LYS A 674 24.06 16.10 -15.91
CA LYS A 674 24.61 15.04 -16.78
C LYS A 674 23.70 14.69 -17.98
N TYR A 675 22.38 14.66 -17.79
CA TYR A 675 21.41 14.26 -18.83
C TYR A 675 20.62 15.43 -19.44
N GLY A 676 20.67 16.62 -18.85
CA GLY A 676 19.88 17.78 -19.27
C GLY A 676 18.38 17.52 -19.08
N ASN A 677 17.66 17.43 -20.19
CA ASN A 677 16.23 17.06 -20.24
C ASN A 677 16.00 15.67 -20.85
N LYS A 678 17.04 14.89 -21.18
CA LYS A 678 16.87 13.49 -21.63
C LYS A 678 16.48 12.62 -20.43
N PRO A 679 15.44 11.77 -20.52
CA PRO A 679 15.09 10.88 -19.41
C PRO A 679 16.17 9.83 -19.18
N LEU A 680 16.52 9.60 -17.90
CA LEU A 680 17.23 8.40 -17.47
C LEU A 680 16.23 7.23 -17.41
N SER A 681 16.60 6.05 -17.91
CA SER A 681 15.74 4.86 -17.81
C SER A 681 15.56 4.43 -16.35
N SER A 682 14.35 4.02 -16.01
CA SER A 682 14.04 3.38 -14.73
C SER A 682 14.68 2.00 -14.58
N SER A 683 15.05 1.32 -15.68
CA SER A 683 15.65 -0.01 -15.66
C SER A 683 17.16 -0.01 -15.34
N THR A 684 17.86 1.09 -15.63
CA THR A 684 19.34 1.20 -15.48
C THR A 684 19.79 2.28 -14.50
N TYR A 685 18.87 2.90 -13.75
CA TYR A 685 19.14 4.09 -12.92
C TYR A 685 20.24 3.91 -11.86
N LEU A 686 20.53 2.69 -11.38
CA LEU A 686 21.58 2.43 -10.39
C LEU A 686 22.99 2.67 -10.96
N SER A 687 23.17 2.67 -12.30
CA SER A 687 24.42 3.08 -12.97
C SER A 687 24.79 4.53 -12.64
N GLU A 688 23.80 5.36 -12.31
CA GLU A 688 23.97 6.77 -11.94
C GLU A 688 23.76 7.01 -10.45
N ALA A 689 22.77 6.34 -9.85
CA ALA A 689 22.41 6.56 -8.45
C ALA A 689 23.46 6.00 -7.48
N GLU A 690 24.03 4.81 -7.70
CA GLU A 690 24.98 4.24 -6.73
C GLU A 690 26.32 4.99 -6.68
N PRO A 691 26.96 5.39 -7.81
CA PRO A 691 28.16 6.23 -7.76
C PRO A 691 27.91 7.57 -7.07
N PHE A 692 26.73 8.17 -7.26
CA PHE A 692 26.34 9.39 -6.55
C PHE A 692 26.16 9.15 -5.04
N LEU A 693 25.43 8.10 -4.64
CA LEU A 693 25.19 7.76 -3.24
C LEU A 693 26.49 7.39 -2.51
N GLU A 694 27.41 6.68 -3.18
CA GLU A 694 28.75 6.37 -2.66
C GLU A 694 29.57 7.65 -2.43
N GLN A 695 29.59 8.57 -3.40
CA GLN A 695 30.24 9.89 -3.26
C GLN A 695 29.56 10.80 -2.23
N TYR A 696 28.28 10.59 -1.94
CA TYR A 696 27.57 11.30 -0.87
C TYR A 696 27.92 10.72 0.51
N ALA A 697 27.95 9.38 0.62
CA ALA A 697 28.28 8.64 1.85
C ALA A 697 29.71 8.92 2.34
N LYS A 698 30.70 8.89 1.43
CA LYS A 698 32.13 9.14 1.74
C LYS A 698 32.43 10.50 2.39
N ARG A 699 31.46 11.43 2.43
CA ARG A 699 31.62 12.77 3.03
C ARG A 699 31.44 12.79 4.55
N SER A 700 30.68 11.85 5.13
CA SER A 700 30.51 11.75 6.59
C SER A 700 29.89 10.41 7.04
N PRO A 701 30.18 9.94 8.27
CA PRO A 701 29.50 8.77 8.84
C PRO A 701 27.97 8.92 8.92
N GLN A 702 27.47 10.15 9.09
CA GLN A 702 26.04 10.46 9.06
C GLN A 702 25.44 10.24 7.67
N ASN A 703 26.15 10.63 6.60
CA ASN A 703 25.70 10.39 5.23
C ASN A 703 25.70 8.89 4.89
N GLN A 704 26.63 8.10 5.43
CA GLN A 704 26.60 6.64 5.33
C GLN A 704 25.34 6.08 6.02
N ALA A 705 25.07 6.46 7.27
CA ALA A 705 23.88 6.04 8.03
C ALA A 705 22.54 6.57 7.46
N LEU A 706 22.58 7.55 6.55
CA LEU A 706 21.43 8.05 5.80
C LEU A 706 21.07 7.15 4.61
N ILE A 707 22.07 6.62 3.91
CA ILE A 707 21.89 5.91 2.61
C ILE A 707 22.05 4.38 2.72
N GLY A 708 22.51 3.87 3.86
CA GLY A 708 22.87 2.47 4.07
C GLY A 708 24.27 2.16 3.54
N SER A 709 24.44 1.01 2.87
CA SER A 709 25.61 0.80 2.00
C SER A 709 25.44 1.49 0.65
N ALA A 710 26.52 1.74 -0.07
CA ALA A 710 26.45 1.88 -1.52
C ALA A 710 26.19 0.51 -2.18
N GLY A 711 25.59 0.50 -3.37
CA GLY A 711 25.48 -0.68 -4.22
C GLY A 711 26.80 -1.03 -4.91
N ASN A 712 26.93 -2.27 -5.38
CA ASN A 712 28.09 -2.70 -6.16
C ASN A 712 28.02 -2.08 -7.56
N PHE A 713 29.13 -1.54 -8.08
CA PHE A 713 29.17 -1.04 -9.47
C PHE A 713 29.23 -2.21 -10.46
N VAL A 714 28.12 -2.44 -11.16
CA VAL A 714 27.98 -3.45 -12.22
C VAL A 714 27.53 -2.73 -13.47
N LYS A 715 28.26 -2.84 -14.58
CA LYS A 715 27.86 -2.28 -15.88
C LYS A 715 26.74 -3.13 -16.48
N VAL A 716 25.53 -2.60 -16.54
CA VAL A 716 24.36 -3.28 -17.13
C VAL A 716 24.28 -3.07 -18.64
N GLU A 717 24.95 -2.03 -19.12
CA GLU A 717 25.05 -1.61 -20.52
C GLU A 717 25.77 -2.66 -21.38
N ASP A 718 26.58 -3.53 -20.76
CA ASP A 718 27.32 -4.61 -21.40
C ASP A 718 26.48 -5.89 -21.60
N PHE A 719 25.32 -6.05 -20.95
CA PHE A 719 24.52 -7.29 -21.00
C PHE A 719 22.98 -7.15 -21.09
N MET A 720 22.39 -5.96 -20.88
CA MET A 720 20.94 -5.80 -21.12
C MET A 720 20.59 -5.90 -22.61
N ALA A 721 19.46 -6.54 -22.92
CA ALA A 721 18.93 -6.62 -24.28
C ALA A 721 18.57 -5.22 -24.82
N ILE A 722 18.80 -4.99 -26.12
CA ILE A 722 18.23 -3.84 -26.82
C ILE A 722 16.75 -4.16 -27.11
N VAL A 723 15.84 -3.55 -26.35
CA VAL A 723 14.38 -3.75 -26.48
C VAL A 723 13.77 -2.59 -27.26
N GLU A 724 13.17 -2.87 -28.42
CA GLU A 724 12.39 -1.89 -29.19
C GLU A 724 10.95 -1.79 -28.65
N GLY A 725 10.81 -1.31 -27.41
CA GLY A 725 9.51 -1.08 -26.77
C GLY A 725 9.61 -0.68 -25.30
N GLU A 726 8.77 0.24 -24.85
CA GLU A 726 8.64 0.57 -23.42
C GLU A 726 7.79 -0.49 -22.71
N ASP A 727 8.43 -1.41 -22.01
CA ASP A 727 7.75 -2.43 -21.20
C ASP A 727 7.25 -1.80 -19.87
N VAL A 728 5.98 -1.40 -19.83
CA VAL A 728 5.39 -0.62 -18.73
C VAL A 728 5.08 -1.49 -17.50
N GLU A 729 6.10 -1.79 -16.69
CA GLU A 729 5.94 -2.58 -15.46
C GLU A 729 5.36 -1.77 -14.29
N GLY A 730 4.04 -1.87 -14.10
CA GLY A 730 3.39 -1.83 -12.78
C GLY A 730 3.26 -0.50 -12.02
N ASP A 731 2.02 -0.19 -11.61
CA ASP A 731 1.69 0.79 -10.55
C ASP A 731 2.24 2.23 -10.72
N LEU A 732 2.05 2.81 -11.92
CA LEU A 732 1.96 4.26 -12.09
C LEU A 732 0.51 4.66 -12.38
N GLU A 733 -0.18 5.26 -11.41
CA GLU A 733 -1.40 6.02 -11.72
C GLU A 733 -1.05 7.25 -12.56
N PRO A 734 -1.76 7.52 -13.67
CA PRO A 734 -1.64 8.80 -14.36
C PRO A 734 -2.18 9.92 -13.46
N THR A 735 -1.27 10.69 -12.87
CA THR A 735 -1.63 11.90 -12.11
C THR A 735 -2.30 12.89 -13.04
N LYS A 736 -3.63 13.04 -12.93
CA LYS A 736 -4.35 14.12 -13.62
C LYS A 736 -3.86 15.47 -13.14
N ASP A 737 -3.60 16.37 -14.08
CA ASP A 737 -2.90 17.62 -13.85
C ASP A 737 -3.62 18.52 -12.84
N ILE A 738 -2.89 18.92 -11.79
CA ILE A 738 -3.24 20.01 -10.90
C ILE A 738 -2.00 20.90 -10.82
N ALA A 739 -2.14 22.17 -11.22
CA ALA A 739 -1.01 23.08 -11.37
C ALA A 739 -0.26 23.33 -10.04
N PRO A 740 1.08 23.46 -10.06
CA PRO A 740 1.88 23.53 -8.84
C PRO A 740 1.76 24.90 -8.15
N SER A 741 1.39 24.87 -6.87
CA SER A 741 1.62 25.96 -5.92
C SER A 741 2.82 25.62 -5.02
N SER A 742 3.64 26.63 -4.69
CA SER A 742 4.93 26.45 -4.03
C SER A 742 4.83 26.30 -2.49
N PRO A 743 5.71 25.49 -1.86
CA PRO A 743 5.66 25.24 -0.42
C PRO A 743 6.45 26.26 0.40
N SER A 744 6.01 26.51 1.64
CA SER A 744 6.80 27.12 2.72
C SER A 744 6.58 26.35 4.04
N ILE A 745 7.58 26.37 4.92
CA ILE A 745 7.77 25.39 6.01
C ILE A 745 8.41 26.11 7.21
N SER A 746 7.98 25.94 8.46
CA SER A 746 6.70 25.43 9.01
C SER A 746 6.59 25.78 10.50
N SER A 747 5.39 25.64 11.10
CA SER A 747 5.17 25.62 12.55
C SER A 747 4.03 24.68 12.90
N LYS A 748 4.15 23.95 14.01
CA LYS A 748 3.15 22.99 14.53
C LYS A 748 2.17 23.68 15.49
N ASP A 749 0.95 23.13 15.57
CA ASP A 749 0.14 22.95 16.78
C ASP A 749 0.00 24.12 17.78
N MET A 750 -0.59 25.22 17.32
CA MET A 750 -1.62 25.96 18.07
C MET A 750 -2.65 26.48 17.07
N VAL A 751 -3.93 26.62 17.45
CA VAL A 751 -4.90 27.40 16.65
C VAL A 751 -4.52 28.87 16.81
N ALA A 752 -3.65 29.37 15.94
CA ALA A 752 -3.22 30.76 15.98
C ALA A 752 -4.42 31.69 15.81
N LYS A 753 -4.59 32.64 16.74
CA LYS A 753 -5.70 33.62 16.77
C LYS A 753 -5.75 34.62 15.59
N ASN A 754 -5.09 34.31 14.48
CA ASN A 754 -5.15 35.05 13.22
C ASN A 754 -5.78 34.22 12.08
N GLU A 755 -6.13 32.95 12.34
CA GLU A 755 -6.57 31.97 11.34
C GLU A 755 -8.04 31.55 11.58
N GLY A 756 -8.74 31.19 10.49
CA GLY A 756 -10.20 30.98 10.52
C GLY A 756 -10.64 29.53 10.77
N LEU A 757 -11.95 29.33 10.94
CA LEU A 757 -12.51 28.02 11.29
C LEU A 757 -13.62 27.58 10.31
N ILE A 758 -13.68 26.29 9.98
CA ILE A 758 -14.72 25.68 9.14
C ILE A 758 -15.36 24.51 9.89
N VAL A 759 -16.57 24.70 10.42
CA VAL A 759 -17.35 23.64 11.08
C VAL A 759 -18.21 22.94 10.02
N PHE A 760 -18.07 21.63 9.85
CA PHE A 760 -18.75 20.87 8.78
C PHE A 760 -19.25 19.50 9.26
N PHE A 761 -20.17 18.87 8.53
CA PHE A 761 -20.96 17.76 9.06
C PHE A 761 -20.88 16.46 8.23
N PRO A 762 -19.97 15.53 8.56
CA PRO A 762 -20.02 14.14 8.13
C PRO A 762 -21.22 13.39 8.77
N GLY A 763 -22.40 13.54 8.17
CA GLY A 763 -23.61 12.81 8.55
C GLY A 763 -24.61 12.69 7.40
N ILE A 764 -25.77 12.07 7.70
CA ILE A 764 -26.91 11.93 6.77
C ILE A 764 -28.03 12.93 7.12
N PRO A 765 -29.14 13.05 6.37
CA PRO A 765 -30.29 13.84 6.81
C PRO A 765 -30.84 13.34 8.17
N GLY A 766 -31.63 14.14 8.88
CA GLY A 766 -32.11 13.78 10.22
C GLY A 766 -31.12 14.04 11.37
N CYS A 767 -29.79 14.07 11.16
CA CYS A 767 -28.79 14.32 12.22
C CYS A 767 -28.68 15.79 12.72
N ALA A 768 -29.80 16.53 12.73
CA ALA A 768 -29.99 17.86 13.33
C ALA A 768 -29.10 19.06 12.88
N LYS A 769 -28.08 18.88 12.02
CA LYS A 769 -27.15 19.93 11.51
C LYS A 769 -27.72 21.36 11.43
N SER A 770 -28.79 21.59 10.66
CA SER A 770 -29.34 22.92 10.40
C SER A 770 -29.97 23.56 11.64
N ALA A 771 -30.57 22.75 12.52
CA ALA A 771 -31.04 23.22 13.82
C ALA A 771 -29.85 23.54 14.73
N LEU A 772 -28.85 22.66 14.78
CA LEU A 772 -27.62 22.88 15.54
C LEU A 772 -26.86 24.14 15.08
N CYS A 773 -26.78 24.40 13.77
CA CYS A 773 -26.21 25.64 13.24
C CYS A 773 -27.02 26.88 13.63
N LYS A 774 -28.35 26.79 13.64
CA LYS A 774 -29.22 27.88 14.09
C LYS A 774 -28.99 28.20 15.57
N GLU A 775 -28.90 27.19 16.42
CA GLU A 775 -28.65 27.42 17.86
C GLU A 775 -27.22 27.90 18.14
N ILE A 776 -26.20 27.43 17.40
CA ILE A 776 -24.83 27.98 17.49
C ILE A 776 -24.78 29.46 17.06
N LEU A 777 -25.56 29.88 16.06
CA LEU A 777 -25.66 31.29 15.65
C LEU A 777 -26.38 32.18 16.67
N ASN A 778 -27.32 31.61 17.43
CA ASN A 778 -28.15 32.34 18.40
C ASN A 778 -27.56 32.31 19.83
N ALA A 779 -26.49 31.54 20.07
CA ALA A 779 -25.94 31.33 21.40
C ALA A 779 -25.41 32.65 22.02
N PRO A 780 -25.86 33.06 23.22
CA PRO A 780 -25.34 34.25 23.88
C PRO A 780 -23.85 34.08 24.23
N GLY A 781 -23.03 35.05 23.82
CA GLY A 781 -21.56 34.97 23.91
C GLY A 781 -20.91 34.10 22.82
N GLY A 782 -21.68 33.54 21.88
CA GLY A 782 -21.19 32.72 20.77
C GLY A 782 -20.34 31.53 21.25
N LEU A 783 -19.16 31.38 20.64
CA LEU A 783 -18.18 30.34 20.98
C LEU A 783 -17.07 30.85 21.92
N GLU A 784 -17.30 31.94 22.68
CA GLU A 784 -16.26 32.59 23.52
C GLU A 784 -14.99 32.94 22.73
N ASP A 785 -15.20 33.29 21.46
CA ASP A 785 -14.21 33.47 20.41
C ASP A 785 -14.49 34.81 19.71
N ASP A 786 -13.44 35.59 19.43
CA ASP A 786 -13.55 36.92 18.82
C ASP A 786 -13.76 36.89 17.28
N ARG A 787 -13.74 35.71 16.66
CA ARG A 787 -14.04 35.50 15.23
C ARG A 787 -15.57 35.52 14.99
N PRO A 788 -16.09 36.33 14.03
CA PRO A 788 -17.51 36.37 13.73
C PRO A 788 -18.03 35.04 13.15
N ILE A 789 -19.14 34.54 13.68
CA ILE A 789 -19.79 33.30 13.22
C ILE A 789 -20.70 33.58 12.02
N HIS A 790 -20.59 32.74 10.98
CA HIS A 790 -21.40 32.78 9.78
C HIS A 790 -21.87 31.37 9.40
N SER A 791 -23.00 31.26 8.71
CA SER A 791 -23.52 29.96 8.23
C SER A 791 -23.89 30.03 6.75
N LEU A 792 -23.68 28.91 6.04
CA LEU A 792 -24.10 28.72 4.65
C LEU A 792 -24.94 27.45 4.55
N MET A 793 -26.27 27.61 4.50
CA MET A 793 -27.20 26.49 4.36
C MET A 793 -27.12 25.85 2.96
N GLY A 794 -26.81 24.56 2.90
CA GLY A 794 -26.53 23.82 1.68
C GLY A 794 -27.74 23.58 0.79
N ASP A 795 -28.95 23.58 1.34
CA ASP A 795 -30.21 23.36 0.62
C ASP A 795 -30.68 24.62 -0.12
N LEU A 796 -30.36 25.81 0.40
CA LEU A 796 -30.63 27.09 -0.25
C LEU A 796 -29.63 27.40 -1.39
N ILE A 797 -28.60 26.57 -1.55
CA ILE A 797 -27.49 26.81 -2.49
C ILE A 797 -27.48 25.73 -3.58
N LYS A 798 -28.08 26.07 -4.73
CA LYS A 798 -27.97 25.29 -5.97
C LYS A 798 -26.52 25.29 -6.49
N GLY A 799 -26.06 24.14 -6.99
CA GLY A 799 -24.75 23.99 -7.66
C GLY A 799 -23.55 23.81 -6.71
N ARG A 800 -22.42 24.46 -7.04
CA ARG A 800 -21.10 24.27 -6.42
C ARG A 800 -21.03 24.83 -4.98
N TYR A 801 -21.65 24.15 -4.02
CA TYR A 801 -21.72 24.60 -2.62
C TYR A 801 -20.34 24.83 -1.98
N TRP A 802 -19.45 23.83 -2.00
CA TRP A 802 -18.14 23.93 -1.34
C TRP A 802 -17.24 25.01 -1.96
N GLN A 803 -17.42 25.32 -3.26
CA GLN A 803 -16.79 26.49 -3.88
C GLN A 803 -17.26 27.80 -3.23
N LYS A 804 -18.56 27.97 -2.96
CA LYS A 804 -19.08 29.17 -2.26
C LYS A 804 -18.57 29.27 -0.82
N VAL A 805 -18.38 28.14 -0.14
CA VAL A 805 -17.73 28.10 1.19
C VAL A 805 -16.29 28.61 1.07
N ALA A 806 -15.53 28.19 0.04
CA ALA A 806 -14.19 28.70 -0.25
C ALA A 806 -14.18 30.20 -0.59
N ASP A 807 -15.16 30.66 -1.36
CA ASP A 807 -15.27 32.06 -1.78
C ASP A 807 -15.60 33.00 -0.60
N GLU A 808 -16.56 32.62 0.27
CA GLU A 808 -16.83 33.36 1.51
C GLU A 808 -15.65 33.30 2.50
N ARG A 809 -14.96 32.14 2.63
CA ARG A 809 -13.73 32.02 3.44
C ARG A 809 -12.61 32.92 2.94
N ARG A 810 -12.41 33.04 1.62
CA ARG A 810 -11.47 33.99 1.01
C ARG A 810 -11.87 35.44 1.26
N ARG A 811 -13.17 35.76 1.19
CA ARG A 811 -13.71 37.11 1.45
C ARG A 811 -13.65 37.50 2.94
N LYS A 812 -13.67 36.52 3.83
CA LYS A 812 -13.69 36.68 5.29
C LYS A 812 -12.72 35.71 5.98
N PRO A 813 -11.40 35.93 5.86
CA PRO A 813 -10.39 35.04 6.42
C PRO A 813 -10.48 34.93 7.96
N TYR A 814 -10.94 36.00 8.63
CA TYR A 814 -11.25 36.00 10.06
C TYR A 814 -12.74 35.74 10.30
N SER A 815 -13.12 34.47 10.42
CA SER A 815 -14.51 34.04 10.69
C SER A 815 -14.57 32.56 11.10
N ILE A 816 -15.67 32.20 11.79
CA ILE A 816 -16.09 30.81 11.97
C ILE A 816 -17.20 30.52 10.96
N MET A 817 -16.99 29.54 10.08
CA MET A 817 -17.90 29.19 8.99
C MET A 817 -18.62 27.87 9.29
N LEU A 818 -19.91 27.93 9.58
CA LEU A 818 -20.79 26.77 9.72
C LEU A 818 -21.25 26.33 8.32
N ALA A 819 -20.61 25.29 7.81
CA ALA A 819 -20.93 24.69 6.52
C ALA A 819 -22.07 23.66 6.67
N ASP A 820 -23.30 24.15 6.83
CA ASP A 820 -24.52 23.33 6.98
C ASP A 820 -24.88 22.58 5.68
N LYS A 821 -24.13 21.51 5.40
CA LYS A 821 -24.41 20.50 4.37
C LYS A 821 -23.81 19.16 4.78
N ASN A 822 -24.41 18.05 4.32
CA ASN A 822 -23.77 16.74 4.43
C ASN A 822 -22.41 16.75 3.73
N ALA A 823 -21.38 16.25 4.40
CA ALA A 823 -20.05 15.99 3.84
C ALA A 823 -19.73 14.48 3.87
N PRO A 824 -20.32 13.68 2.96
CA PRO A 824 -20.41 12.23 3.14
C PRO A 824 -19.28 11.41 2.51
N ASN A 825 -18.34 12.04 1.80
CA ASN A 825 -17.29 11.31 1.09
C ASN A 825 -15.94 12.03 1.10
N GLU A 826 -14.90 11.25 0.81
CA GLU A 826 -13.50 11.71 0.78
C GLU A 826 -13.26 12.83 -0.25
N GLU A 827 -14.03 12.88 -1.34
CA GLU A 827 -13.95 13.95 -2.35
C GLU A 827 -14.34 15.32 -1.77
N VAL A 828 -15.32 15.36 -0.87
CA VAL A 828 -15.69 16.57 -0.13
C VAL A 828 -14.65 16.88 0.93
N TRP A 829 -14.13 15.89 1.65
CA TRP A 829 -13.10 16.11 2.68
C TRP A 829 -11.82 16.69 2.06
N LYS A 830 -11.38 16.18 0.90
CA LYS A 830 -10.28 16.74 0.10
C LYS A 830 -10.53 18.17 -0.36
N GLN A 831 -11.77 18.54 -0.68
CA GLN A 831 -12.12 19.94 -0.96
C GLN A 831 -11.98 20.82 0.29
N ILE A 832 -12.33 20.32 1.48
CA ILE A 832 -12.20 21.03 2.75
C ILE A 832 -10.72 21.15 3.15
N GLU A 833 -9.91 20.09 3.03
CA GLU A 833 -8.45 20.13 3.20
C GLU A 833 -7.81 21.19 2.28
N ASN A 834 -8.19 21.24 1.00
CA ASN A 834 -7.72 22.26 0.07
C ASN A 834 -8.18 23.68 0.43
N MET A 835 -9.38 23.86 1.00
CA MET A 835 -9.82 25.16 1.56
C MET A 835 -8.99 25.55 2.80
N CYS A 836 -8.67 24.60 3.66
CA CYS A 836 -7.84 24.82 4.85
C CYS A 836 -6.44 25.31 4.45
N LEU A 837 -5.78 24.58 3.54
CA LEU A 837 -4.46 24.91 2.99
C LEU A 837 -4.43 26.27 2.27
N SER A 838 -5.46 26.59 1.47
CA SER A 838 -5.50 27.82 0.67
C SER A 838 -6.03 29.07 1.38
N THR A 839 -6.76 28.93 2.50
CA THR A 839 -7.31 30.06 3.26
C THR A 839 -6.74 30.20 4.67
N LYS A 840 -5.75 29.37 5.04
CA LYS A 840 -5.24 29.22 6.40
C LYS A 840 -6.39 29.12 7.41
N ALA A 841 -7.11 28.02 7.30
CA ALA A 841 -8.22 27.70 8.18
C ALA A 841 -8.03 26.31 8.78
N SER A 842 -8.44 26.14 10.03
CA SER A 842 -8.71 24.82 10.59
C SER A 842 -10.13 24.40 10.21
N ALA A 843 -10.39 23.10 10.09
CA ALA A 843 -11.74 22.57 9.94
C ALA A 843 -12.05 21.60 11.08
N ILE A 844 -13.31 21.60 11.53
CA ILE A 844 -13.82 20.72 12.59
C ILE A 844 -14.96 19.88 12.00
N PRO A 845 -14.78 18.55 11.85
CA PRO A 845 -15.89 17.64 11.62
C PRO A 845 -16.76 17.53 12.87
N VAL A 846 -18.07 17.68 12.67
CA VAL A 846 -19.10 17.50 13.70
C VAL A 846 -20.01 16.34 13.27
N ILE A 847 -19.96 15.23 14.00
CA ILE A 847 -20.65 13.98 13.63
C ILE A 847 -21.66 13.58 14.71
N PRO A 848 -22.77 12.89 14.37
CA PRO A 848 -23.64 12.31 15.37
C PRO A 848 -22.95 11.12 16.06
N ASP A 849 -23.18 11.01 17.37
CA ASP A 849 -22.70 9.90 18.18
C ASP A 849 -23.49 8.62 17.88
N SER A 850 -22.81 7.48 17.77
CA SER A 850 -23.41 6.18 17.40
C SER A 850 -22.37 5.07 17.49
N GLU A 851 -22.76 3.87 17.96
CA GLU A 851 -21.88 2.69 17.95
C GLU A 851 -21.45 2.27 16.53
N GLY A 852 -22.28 2.58 15.52
CA GLY A 852 -22.08 2.10 14.16
C GLY A 852 -22.40 0.62 13.99
N THR A 853 -21.73 0.02 13.02
CA THR A 853 -21.64 -1.42 12.72
C THR A 853 -20.25 -1.70 12.14
N GLU A 854 -19.90 -2.96 11.90
CA GLU A 854 -18.65 -3.35 11.22
C GLU A 854 -18.49 -2.72 9.82
N ILE A 855 -19.60 -2.33 9.17
CA ILE A 855 -19.64 -1.89 7.77
C ILE A 855 -20.28 -0.51 7.56
N ASN A 856 -20.71 0.19 8.61
CA ASN A 856 -21.23 1.56 8.53
C ASN A 856 -21.00 2.34 9.84
N PRO A 857 -20.62 3.63 9.83
CA PRO A 857 -20.40 4.43 11.04
C PRO A 857 -21.68 4.89 11.77
N PHE A 858 -22.87 4.47 11.31
CA PHE A 858 -24.15 4.70 11.99
C PHE A 858 -24.85 3.36 12.25
N SER A 859 -25.34 3.16 13.48
CA SER A 859 -26.09 1.97 13.88
C SER A 859 -27.53 1.98 13.34
N ILE A 860 -28.21 0.83 13.35
CA ILE A 860 -29.59 0.70 12.88
C ILE A 860 -30.53 1.61 13.69
N ASP A 861 -30.33 1.69 15.01
CA ASP A 861 -30.99 2.62 15.92
C ASP A 861 -30.85 4.08 15.46
N ALA A 862 -29.62 4.50 15.12
CA ALA A 862 -29.34 5.84 14.65
C ALA A 862 -30.03 6.11 13.31
N LEU A 863 -29.98 5.16 12.36
CA LEU A 863 -30.69 5.24 11.08
C LEU A 863 -32.22 5.35 11.26
N ALA A 864 -32.81 4.53 12.13
CA ALA A 864 -34.25 4.58 12.45
C ALA A 864 -34.64 5.96 13.04
N VAL A 865 -33.86 6.47 13.99
CA VAL A 865 -34.04 7.83 14.55
C VAL A 865 -33.87 8.91 13.48
N PHE A 866 -32.90 8.79 12.57
CA PHE A 866 -32.71 9.76 11.49
C PHE A 866 -33.87 9.76 10.49
N ILE A 867 -34.39 8.59 10.10
CA ILE A 867 -35.57 8.45 9.24
C ILE A 867 -36.80 9.06 9.93
N PHE A 868 -37.06 8.69 11.19
CA PHE A 868 -38.17 9.25 11.98
C PHE A 868 -38.07 10.77 12.11
N ARG A 869 -36.87 11.30 12.42
CA ARG A 869 -36.59 12.75 12.46
C ARG A 869 -36.76 13.47 11.11
N VAL A 870 -36.79 12.77 9.99
CA VAL A 870 -37.15 13.33 8.67
C VAL A 870 -38.66 13.26 8.44
N LEU A 871 -39.28 12.12 8.76
CA LEU A 871 -40.73 11.87 8.62
C LEU A 871 -41.63 12.72 9.54
N GLN A 872 -41.08 13.45 10.51
CA GLN A 872 -41.83 14.45 11.30
C GLN A 872 -41.62 15.91 10.84
N ARG A 873 -40.80 16.16 9.82
CA ARG A 873 -40.59 17.52 9.28
C ARG A 873 -41.69 17.92 8.31
N VAL A 874 -41.88 19.22 8.14
CA VAL A 874 -42.80 19.82 7.17
C VAL A 874 -42.11 21.03 6.53
N ASN A 875 -42.25 21.22 5.21
CA ASN A 875 -41.70 22.33 4.43
C ASN A 875 -40.16 22.47 4.54
N HIS A 876 -39.42 21.36 4.49
CA HIS A 876 -37.96 21.39 4.57
C HIS A 876 -37.34 21.90 3.25
N PRO A 877 -36.42 22.89 3.25
CA PRO A 877 -35.90 23.49 2.01
C PRO A 877 -35.25 22.52 1.01
N GLY A 878 -34.72 21.39 1.50
CA GLY A 878 -34.19 20.29 0.66
C GLY A 878 -35.24 19.32 0.09
N ASN A 879 -36.55 19.58 0.26
CA ASN A 879 -37.67 18.73 -0.18
C ASN A 879 -37.61 17.27 0.31
N LEU A 880 -36.99 17.04 1.48
CA LEU A 880 -36.89 15.75 2.17
C LEU A 880 -37.52 15.86 3.57
N ASP A 881 -38.81 15.58 3.65
CA ASP A 881 -39.65 15.67 4.85
C ASP A 881 -40.84 14.70 4.79
N LYS A 882 -41.86 14.88 5.64
CA LYS A 882 -43.04 14.01 5.71
C LYS A 882 -43.79 13.89 4.38
N SER A 883 -43.80 14.94 3.56
CA SER A 883 -44.50 14.99 2.27
C SER A 883 -43.78 14.29 1.11
N SER A 884 -42.47 14.08 1.24
CA SER A 884 -41.65 13.40 0.22
C SER A 884 -42.12 11.95 0.06
N PRO A 885 -42.47 11.47 -1.16
CA PRO A 885 -43.09 10.15 -1.33
C PRO A 885 -42.16 8.97 -1.01
N ASN A 886 -40.84 9.13 -1.22
CA ASN A 886 -39.84 8.05 -1.09
C ASN A 886 -38.73 8.44 -0.07
N ALA A 887 -39.11 8.99 1.08
CA ALA A 887 -38.17 9.53 2.07
C ALA A 887 -37.23 8.46 2.65
N GLY A 888 -37.74 7.26 2.94
CA GLY A 888 -36.95 6.12 3.41
C GLY A 888 -35.91 5.68 2.38
N TYR A 889 -36.26 5.62 1.09
CA TYR A 889 -35.30 5.32 0.03
C TYR A 889 -34.17 6.36 -0.06
N VAL A 890 -34.50 7.66 0.02
CA VAL A 890 -33.49 8.72 -0.02
C VAL A 890 -32.59 8.68 1.23
N MET A 891 -33.14 8.33 2.39
CA MET A 891 -32.36 8.09 3.61
C MET A 891 -31.39 6.91 3.47
N LEU A 892 -31.84 5.79 2.90
CA LEU A 892 -30.99 4.63 2.61
C LEU A 892 -29.89 4.97 1.59
N MET A 893 -30.17 5.79 0.58
CA MET A 893 -29.16 6.29 -0.35
C MET A 893 -28.06 7.10 0.37
N PHE A 894 -28.42 7.97 1.32
CA PHE A 894 -27.43 8.71 2.12
C PHE A 894 -26.65 7.80 3.08
N TYR A 895 -27.29 6.81 3.69
CA TYR A 895 -26.64 5.81 4.58
C TYR A 895 -25.58 5.00 3.83
N HIS A 896 -25.88 4.54 2.61
CA HIS A 896 -24.95 3.76 1.79
C HIS A 896 -23.79 4.59 1.17
N LEU A 897 -23.73 5.92 1.36
CA LEU A 897 -22.52 6.70 1.04
C LEU A 897 -21.35 6.39 1.98
N TYR A 898 -21.63 5.78 3.14
CA TYR A 898 -20.66 5.39 4.16
C TYR A 898 -20.47 3.85 4.25
N ASP A 899 -20.97 3.09 3.26
CA ASP A 899 -20.92 1.62 3.27
C ASP A 899 -19.49 1.06 3.08
N GLY A 900 -19.11 0.14 3.96
CA GLY A 900 -17.76 -0.42 4.04
C GLY A 900 -16.77 0.44 4.82
N LYS A 901 -17.24 1.14 5.87
CA LYS A 901 -16.40 1.72 6.93
C LYS A 901 -17.00 1.46 8.30
N SER A 902 -16.21 0.97 9.24
CA SER A 902 -16.61 0.87 10.65
C SER A 902 -16.69 2.26 11.29
N ARG A 903 -17.27 2.33 12.51
CA ARG A 903 -17.26 3.59 13.29
C ARG A 903 -15.83 4.07 13.59
N GLN A 904 -14.94 3.14 13.93
CA GLN A 904 -13.56 3.44 14.32
C GLN A 904 -12.72 3.94 13.14
N GLU A 905 -12.83 3.31 11.96
CA GLU A 905 -12.18 3.79 10.73
C GLU A 905 -12.63 5.21 10.37
N PHE A 906 -13.94 5.46 10.45
CA PHE A 906 -14.56 6.73 10.11
C PHE A 906 -14.11 7.88 11.03
N GLU A 907 -14.10 7.68 12.35
CA GLU A 907 -13.60 8.70 13.27
C GLU A 907 -12.08 8.90 13.13
N SER A 908 -11.31 7.82 12.96
CA SER A 908 -9.85 7.87 12.81
C SER A 908 -9.42 8.66 11.57
N GLU A 909 -10.09 8.48 10.43
CA GLU A 909 -9.77 9.22 9.21
C GLU A 909 -10.13 10.72 9.34
N LEU A 910 -11.23 11.05 10.02
CA LEU A 910 -11.60 12.44 10.27
C LEU A 910 -10.60 13.13 11.20
N ILE A 911 -10.15 12.46 12.27
CA ILE A 911 -9.13 12.96 13.18
C ILE A 911 -7.78 13.11 12.45
N GLU A 912 -7.40 12.17 11.59
CA GLU A 912 -6.16 12.26 10.80
C GLU A 912 -6.14 13.42 9.79
N ARG A 913 -7.27 13.72 9.15
CA ARG A 913 -7.36 14.85 8.20
C ARG A 913 -7.48 16.21 8.88
N PHE A 914 -8.15 16.29 10.03
CA PHE A 914 -8.62 17.55 10.61
C PHE A 914 -8.14 17.82 12.05
N GLY A 915 -7.40 16.91 12.67
CA GLY A 915 -6.76 17.04 13.99
C GLY A 915 -7.70 17.03 15.20
N SER A 916 -9.00 17.26 14.99
CA SER A 916 -10.02 17.29 16.03
C SER A 916 -11.36 16.76 15.50
N LEU A 917 -12.24 16.36 16.42
CA LEU A 917 -13.56 15.80 16.13
C LEU A 917 -14.54 16.17 17.24
N VAL A 918 -15.76 16.53 16.87
CA VAL A 918 -16.86 16.85 17.81
C VAL A 918 -18.00 15.87 17.63
N ARG A 919 -18.49 15.27 18.72
CA ARG A 919 -19.65 14.37 18.72
C ARG A 919 -20.92 15.10 19.15
N ILE A 920 -22.02 14.91 18.42
CA ILE A 920 -23.38 15.33 18.78
C ILE A 920 -24.06 14.16 19.51
N PRO A 921 -24.36 14.24 20.81
CA PRO A 921 -25.14 13.21 21.51
C PRO A 921 -26.46 12.91 20.79
N LEU A 922 -26.74 11.62 20.53
CA LEU A 922 -27.89 11.19 19.73
C LEU A 922 -28.81 10.21 20.48
N LEU A 923 -28.24 9.12 20.97
CA LEU A 923 -28.93 8.03 21.65
C LEU A 923 -28.50 7.98 23.12
N LYS A 924 -29.38 7.56 24.02
CA LYS A 924 -29.05 7.30 25.42
C LYS A 924 -28.22 6.00 25.54
N PRO A 925 -27.21 5.94 26.42
CA PRO A 925 -26.48 4.71 26.70
C PRO A 925 -27.40 3.61 27.27
N GLU A 926 -28.24 3.96 28.25
CA GLU A 926 -29.10 3.05 29.01
C GLU A 926 -30.44 2.77 28.30
N ARG A 927 -30.46 2.82 26.96
CA ARG A 927 -31.68 2.62 26.18
C ARG A 927 -32.08 1.13 26.14
N SER A 928 -33.38 0.87 26.08
CA SER A 928 -33.89 -0.46 25.74
C SER A 928 -33.57 -0.80 24.27
N PRO A 929 -33.51 -2.10 23.89
CA PRO A 929 -33.21 -2.51 22.52
C PRO A 929 -34.27 -2.04 21.50
N LEU A 930 -33.83 -1.80 20.26
CA LEU A 930 -34.69 -1.45 19.13
C LEU A 930 -35.76 -2.53 18.89
N PRO A 931 -37.08 -2.21 18.97
CA PRO A 931 -38.15 -3.17 18.76
C PRO A 931 -38.02 -3.90 17.44
N ASP A 932 -38.26 -5.22 17.44
CA ASP A 932 -37.94 -6.07 16.29
C ASP A 932 -38.75 -5.70 15.03
N SER A 933 -39.94 -5.11 15.19
CA SER A 933 -40.71 -4.53 14.07
C SER A 933 -39.98 -3.35 13.41
N VAL A 934 -39.37 -2.45 14.20
CA VAL A 934 -38.58 -1.31 13.72
C VAL A 934 -37.25 -1.77 13.12
N ARG A 935 -36.59 -2.74 13.76
CA ARG A 935 -35.32 -3.31 13.26
C ARG A 935 -35.54 -4.00 11.90
N SER A 936 -36.51 -4.92 11.84
CA SER A 936 -36.83 -5.70 10.66
C SER A 936 -37.20 -4.83 9.45
N ILE A 937 -38.03 -3.79 9.61
CA ILE A 937 -38.40 -2.93 8.48
C ILE A 937 -37.23 -2.08 7.97
N VAL A 938 -36.29 -1.68 8.82
CA VAL A 938 -35.08 -0.95 8.40
C VAL A 938 -34.09 -1.90 7.69
N GLU A 939 -33.94 -3.14 8.19
CA GLU A 939 -33.13 -4.18 7.56
C GLU A 939 -33.71 -4.66 6.22
N GLU A 940 -35.03 -4.86 6.11
CA GLU A 940 -35.74 -5.10 4.84
C GLU A 940 -35.42 -3.99 3.82
N GLY A 941 -35.42 -2.73 4.28
CA GLY A 941 -35.06 -1.58 3.46
C GLY A 941 -33.62 -1.57 2.97
N ILE A 942 -32.66 -1.85 3.87
CA ILE A 942 -31.23 -1.98 3.51
C ILE A 942 -31.04 -3.09 2.46
N ASN A 943 -31.70 -4.24 2.65
CA ASN A 943 -31.62 -5.36 1.72
C ASN A 943 -32.30 -5.05 0.37
N LEU A 944 -33.47 -4.42 0.36
CA LEU A 944 -34.13 -3.93 -0.85
C LEU A 944 -33.29 -2.89 -1.59
N TYR A 945 -32.58 -2.01 -0.87
CA TYR A 945 -31.64 -1.04 -1.44
C TYR A 945 -30.46 -1.72 -2.14
N ARG A 946 -29.88 -2.75 -1.50
CA ARG A 946 -28.80 -3.57 -2.08
C ARG A 946 -29.26 -4.32 -3.33
N LEU A 947 -30.42 -4.98 -3.28
CA LEU A 947 -31.02 -5.67 -4.44
C LEU A 947 -31.29 -4.71 -5.61
N HIS A 948 -31.89 -3.56 -5.34
CA HIS A 948 -32.13 -2.51 -6.33
C HIS A 948 -30.84 -1.99 -6.96
N THR A 949 -29.84 -1.65 -6.13
CA THR A 949 -28.58 -1.05 -6.58
C THR A 949 -27.72 -2.04 -7.37
N ASN A 950 -27.71 -3.33 -7.01
CA ASN A 950 -27.05 -4.37 -7.80
C ASN A 950 -27.67 -4.51 -9.20
N LYS A 951 -29.02 -4.46 -9.31
CA LYS A 951 -29.73 -4.68 -10.58
C LYS A 951 -29.80 -3.45 -11.49
N HIS A 952 -29.81 -2.24 -10.91
CA HIS A 952 -30.10 -0.99 -11.64
C HIS A 952 -29.11 0.16 -11.39
N GLY A 953 -28.11 -0.02 -10.52
CA GLY A 953 -27.20 1.04 -10.13
C GLY A 953 -27.93 2.21 -9.45
N ARG A 954 -27.57 3.45 -9.78
CA ARG A 954 -28.15 4.68 -9.20
C ARG A 954 -29.45 5.15 -9.90
N LEU A 955 -30.30 4.23 -10.36
CA LEU A 955 -31.66 4.61 -10.79
C LEU A 955 -32.50 5.05 -9.59
N GLU A 956 -33.43 5.98 -9.82
CA GLU A 956 -34.41 6.44 -8.82
C GLU A 956 -35.43 5.33 -8.49
N SER A 957 -35.86 5.19 -7.23
CA SER A 957 -36.84 4.17 -6.80
C SER A 957 -38.22 4.24 -7.47
N THR A 958 -38.51 5.32 -8.19
CA THR A 958 -39.70 5.46 -9.06
C THR A 958 -39.57 4.72 -10.40
N LYS A 959 -38.41 4.16 -10.73
CA LYS A 959 -38.06 3.57 -12.03
C LYS A 959 -37.24 2.28 -11.85
N GLY A 960 -37.68 1.18 -12.44
CA GLY A 960 -36.98 -0.11 -12.38
C GLY A 960 -37.96 -1.28 -12.17
N THR A 961 -37.45 -2.47 -11.82
CA THR A 961 -38.34 -3.61 -11.54
C THR A 961 -39.02 -3.51 -10.17
N PHE A 962 -38.36 -2.93 -9.16
CA PHE A 962 -38.77 -2.99 -7.75
C PHE A 962 -39.67 -1.83 -7.27
N VAL A 963 -40.39 -1.16 -8.18
CA VAL A 963 -41.15 0.07 -7.84
C VAL A 963 -42.34 -0.22 -6.92
N LYS A 964 -43.00 -1.38 -7.06
CA LYS A 964 -44.14 -1.76 -6.21
C LYS A 964 -43.66 -2.08 -4.79
N GLU A 965 -42.51 -2.73 -4.70
CA GLU A 965 -41.83 -3.12 -3.48
C GLU A 965 -41.37 -1.89 -2.70
N TRP A 966 -40.80 -0.88 -3.36
CA TRP A 966 -40.48 0.41 -2.74
C TRP A 966 -41.71 1.12 -2.17
N VAL A 967 -42.81 1.19 -2.93
CA VAL A 967 -44.06 1.84 -2.47
C VAL A 967 -44.68 1.09 -1.29
N LYS A 968 -44.67 -0.26 -1.31
CA LYS A 968 -45.13 -1.11 -0.21
C LYS A 968 -44.27 -0.91 1.04
N TRP A 969 -42.95 -1.00 0.90
CA TRP A 969 -41.99 -0.88 1.99
C TRP A 969 -42.01 0.51 2.63
N GLU A 970 -42.01 1.58 1.84
CA GLU A 970 -42.05 2.97 2.35
C GLU A 970 -43.33 3.24 3.14
N LYS A 971 -44.47 2.63 2.77
CA LYS A 971 -45.69 2.66 3.58
C LYS A 971 -45.50 1.91 4.91
N GLN A 972 -45.06 0.65 4.85
CA GLN A 972 -44.83 -0.17 6.05
C GLN A 972 -43.86 0.50 7.03
N LEU A 973 -42.78 1.11 6.53
CA LEU A 973 -41.81 1.89 7.29
C LEU A 973 -42.47 3.06 8.03
N ARG A 974 -43.35 3.81 7.37
CA ARG A 974 -44.07 4.94 7.98
C ARG A 974 -45.05 4.47 9.04
N ASP A 975 -45.83 3.44 8.75
CA ASP A 975 -46.81 2.87 9.67
C ASP A 975 -46.11 2.32 10.94
N ILE A 976 -45.01 1.58 10.78
CA ILE A 976 -44.22 1.00 11.89
C ILE A 976 -43.48 2.07 12.70
N LEU A 977 -42.79 3.02 12.05
CA LEU A 977 -42.10 4.10 12.76
C LEU A 977 -43.08 5.06 13.46
N HIS A 978 -44.31 5.21 12.96
CA HIS A 978 -45.34 5.96 13.65
C HIS A 978 -45.90 5.21 14.87
N GLY A 979 -46.17 3.90 14.72
CA GLY A 979 -46.63 3.05 15.84
C GLY A 979 -45.61 2.86 16.96
N ASN A 980 -44.31 3.05 16.67
CA ASN A 980 -43.22 3.00 17.66
C ASN A 980 -42.70 4.40 18.06
N ALA A 981 -43.49 5.47 17.85
CA ALA A 981 -43.06 6.85 18.07
C ALA A 981 -42.57 7.10 19.52
N ASP A 982 -43.28 6.60 20.53
CA ASP A 982 -42.94 6.85 21.94
C ASP A 982 -41.60 6.19 22.33
N TYR A 983 -41.33 4.99 21.83
CA TYR A 983 -40.00 4.35 21.95
C TYR A 983 -38.93 5.19 21.24
N LEU A 984 -39.20 5.62 20.00
CA LEU A 984 -38.24 6.39 19.23
C LEU A 984 -37.93 7.74 19.87
N TYR A 985 -38.89 8.38 20.55
CA TYR A 985 -38.64 9.57 21.37
C TYR A 985 -37.87 9.22 22.66
N SER A 986 -38.21 8.13 23.36
CA SER A 986 -37.63 7.81 24.66
C SER A 986 -36.12 7.52 24.61
N ILE A 987 -35.62 6.92 23.52
CA ILE A 987 -34.19 6.59 23.35
C ILE A 987 -33.31 7.78 22.94
N GLN A 988 -33.88 8.90 22.51
CA GLN A 988 -33.13 10.04 22.02
C GLN A 988 -32.58 10.89 23.17
N VAL A 989 -31.38 11.45 22.98
CA VAL A 989 -30.86 12.52 23.85
C VAL A 989 -31.61 13.83 23.54
N PRO A 990 -32.08 14.59 24.56
CA PRO A 990 -32.70 15.89 24.37
C PRO A 990 -31.83 16.85 23.55
N PHE A 991 -32.45 17.58 22.62
CA PHE A 991 -31.71 18.38 21.65
C PHE A 991 -30.95 19.54 22.31
N GLU A 992 -31.52 20.12 23.36
CA GLU A 992 -30.96 21.21 24.16
C GLU A 992 -29.66 20.77 24.87
N PHE A 993 -29.64 19.53 25.37
CA PHE A 993 -28.45 18.92 25.96
C PHE A 993 -27.38 18.62 24.91
N ALA A 994 -27.79 18.11 23.73
CA ALA A 994 -26.87 17.86 22.62
C ALA A 994 -26.24 19.16 22.10
N VAL A 995 -27.02 20.24 21.97
CA VAL A 995 -26.54 21.60 21.64
C VAL A 995 -25.54 22.09 22.69
N LYS A 996 -25.86 21.98 23.99
CA LYS A 996 -24.94 22.36 25.08
C LYS A 996 -23.61 21.60 24.99
N LYS A 997 -23.65 20.28 24.79
CA LYS A 997 -22.45 19.44 24.68
C LYS A 997 -21.62 19.72 23.43
N VAL A 998 -22.24 20.09 22.31
CA VAL A 998 -21.50 20.53 21.11
C VAL A 998 -20.86 21.90 21.32
N LEU A 999 -21.56 22.84 21.97
CA LEU A 999 -21.01 24.16 22.29
C LEU A 999 -19.82 24.06 23.27
N GLU A 1000 -19.89 23.20 24.28
CA GLU A 1000 -18.77 22.91 25.20
C GLU A 1000 -17.53 22.41 24.44
N GLN A 1001 -17.70 21.42 23.55
CA GLN A 1001 -16.60 20.89 22.72
C GLN A 1001 -16.02 21.94 21.75
N LEU A 1002 -16.88 22.69 21.05
CA LEU A 1002 -16.43 23.72 20.10
C LEU A 1002 -15.72 24.88 20.81
N LYS A 1003 -16.15 25.26 22.02
CA LYS A 1003 -15.46 26.25 22.87
C LYS A 1003 -14.07 25.77 23.29
N ALA A 1004 -13.93 24.51 23.73
CA ALA A 1004 -12.62 23.95 24.09
C ALA A 1004 -11.65 23.94 22.88
N ILE A 1005 -12.11 23.54 21.69
CA ILE A 1005 -11.28 23.59 20.47
C ILE A 1005 -10.95 25.04 20.06
N ALA A 1006 -11.90 25.96 20.19
CA ALA A 1006 -11.69 27.39 19.90
C ALA A 1006 -10.65 28.04 20.82
N ARG A 1007 -10.65 27.68 22.12
CA ARG A 1007 -9.65 28.14 23.11
C ARG A 1007 -8.30 27.42 23.01
N GLY A 1008 -8.21 26.33 22.23
CA GLY A 1008 -6.99 25.53 22.07
C GLY A 1008 -6.75 24.48 23.18
N GLU A 1009 -7.77 24.18 23.98
CA GLU A 1009 -7.73 23.27 25.14
C GLU A 1009 -7.92 21.79 24.75
N TYR A 1010 -8.07 21.49 23.46
CA TYR A 1010 -8.38 20.16 22.97
C TYR A 1010 -7.13 19.26 22.87
N ALA A 1011 -6.92 18.41 23.88
CA ALA A 1011 -6.05 17.26 23.75
C ALA A 1011 -6.69 16.25 22.78
N ALA A 1012 -6.02 15.95 21.67
CA ALA A 1012 -6.47 14.91 20.74
C ALA A 1012 -6.41 13.52 21.41
N PRO A 1013 -7.34 12.60 21.11
CA PRO A 1013 -7.26 11.21 21.58
C PRO A 1013 -5.99 10.55 21.03
N SER A 1014 -5.02 10.31 21.93
CA SER A 1014 -3.69 9.69 21.72
C SER A 1014 -2.91 10.14 20.46
N GLU A 1015 -1.74 10.77 20.64
CA GLU A 1015 -0.79 10.96 19.54
C GLU A 1015 -0.56 9.61 18.82
N LYS A 1016 -0.77 9.56 17.50
CA LYS A 1016 -0.34 8.39 16.70
C LYS A 1016 1.14 8.15 16.99
N ARG A 1017 1.45 6.96 17.53
CA ARG A 1017 2.82 6.50 17.82
C ARG A 1017 3.74 6.85 16.65
N LYS A 1018 4.81 7.58 16.94
CA LYS A 1018 5.75 8.10 15.94
C LYS A 1018 6.52 6.92 15.31
N LEU A 1019 5.95 6.32 14.27
CA LEU A 1019 6.60 5.32 13.42
C LEU A 1019 7.82 5.98 12.73
N GLY A 1020 9.02 5.73 13.25
CA GLY A 1020 10.25 6.32 12.75
C GLY A 1020 11.21 6.64 13.89
N SER A 1021 12.29 5.86 13.99
CA SER A 1021 13.37 5.95 14.97
C SER A 1021 12.95 5.86 16.44
N ILE A 1022 12.72 4.64 16.94
CA ILE A 1022 12.91 4.36 18.38
C ILE A 1022 14.42 4.51 18.67
N VAL A 1023 14.76 5.46 19.54
CA VAL A 1023 16.12 5.77 20.02
C VAL A 1023 16.35 5.16 21.40
N PHE A 1024 15.36 5.21 22.29
CA PHE A 1024 15.45 4.60 23.62
C PHE A 1024 14.09 4.16 24.20
N ALA A 1025 14.16 3.28 25.21
CA ALA A 1025 13.05 2.92 26.09
C ALA A 1025 13.26 3.59 27.45
N ALA A 1026 12.20 4.19 28.00
CA ALA A 1026 12.21 4.80 29.32
C ALA A 1026 10.85 4.71 30.00
N ILE A 1027 10.83 4.86 31.32
CA ILE A 1027 9.59 5.07 32.09
C ILE A 1027 9.36 6.58 32.17
N SER A 1028 8.30 7.05 31.54
CA SER A 1028 7.80 8.44 31.57
C SER A 1028 7.17 8.71 32.92
N LEU A 1029 7.69 9.68 33.68
CA LEU A 1029 7.30 9.93 35.08
C LEU A 1029 6.49 11.23 35.20
N PRO A 1030 5.42 11.28 36.02
CA PRO A 1030 4.64 12.49 36.23
C PRO A 1030 5.48 13.65 36.78
N VAL A 1031 5.70 14.67 35.94
CA VAL A 1031 6.41 15.90 36.31
C VAL A 1031 5.88 16.55 37.60
N PRO A 1032 4.55 16.62 37.86
CA PRO A 1032 4.04 17.17 39.12
C PRO A 1032 4.49 16.40 40.37
N GLU A 1033 4.61 15.07 40.30
CA GLU A 1033 5.07 14.24 41.44
C GLU A 1033 6.57 14.41 41.68
N ILE A 1034 7.36 14.51 40.59
CA ILE A 1034 8.80 14.81 40.66
C ILE A 1034 9.05 16.21 41.26
N ILE A 1035 8.29 17.23 40.84
CA ILE A 1035 8.37 18.59 41.41
C ILE A 1035 7.91 18.60 42.88
N GLY A 1036 6.86 17.85 43.22
CA GLY A 1036 6.40 17.66 44.60
C GLY A 1036 7.49 17.08 45.51
N LEU A 1037 8.12 15.98 45.08
CA LEU A 1037 9.23 15.34 45.79
C LEU A 1037 10.42 16.30 45.98
N LEU A 1038 10.83 17.03 44.95
CA LEU A 1038 11.92 18.01 45.03
C LEU A 1038 11.60 19.16 45.99
N ASN A 1039 10.37 19.66 45.98
CA ASN A 1039 9.91 20.70 46.91
C ASN A 1039 9.87 20.20 48.37
N ASP A 1040 9.52 18.94 48.61
CA ASP A 1040 9.53 18.35 49.95
C ASP A 1040 10.94 18.00 50.44
N LEU A 1041 11.88 17.69 49.54
CA LEU A 1041 13.31 17.59 49.86
C LEU A 1041 13.92 18.97 50.19
N ALA A 1042 13.55 20.02 49.45
CA ALA A 1042 13.99 21.40 49.71
C ALA A 1042 13.54 21.94 51.08
N LYS A 1043 12.39 21.48 51.60
CA LYS A 1043 11.91 21.78 52.96
C LYS A 1043 12.67 21.02 54.05
N LYS A 1044 13.32 19.89 53.72
CA LYS A 1044 13.96 18.96 54.67
C LYS A 1044 15.47 19.13 54.76
N ASP A 1045 16.17 19.36 53.65
CA ASP A 1045 17.62 19.64 53.63
C ASP A 1045 17.90 21.03 53.02
N PRO A 1046 18.50 21.98 53.78
CA PRO A 1046 18.81 23.31 53.30
C PRO A 1046 19.70 23.36 52.04
N LYS A 1047 20.58 22.37 51.82
CA LYS A 1047 21.46 22.32 50.64
C LYS A 1047 20.66 22.05 49.37
N VAL A 1048 19.56 21.29 49.48
CA VAL A 1048 18.61 21.09 48.37
C VAL A 1048 17.83 22.38 48.13
N GLY A 1049 17.38 23.04 49.20
CA GLY A 1049 16.75 24.35 49.12
C GLY A 1049 17.60 25.38 48.39
N ASP A 1050 18.85 25.60 48.85
CA ASP A 1050 19.79 26.53 48.23
C ASP A 1050 20.17 26.12 46.79
N PHE A 1051 20.31 24.82 46.50
CA PHE A 1051 20.58 24.37 45.13
C PHE A 1051 19.40 24.64 44.17
N LEU A 1052 18.15 24.45 44.60
CA LEU A 1052 16.98 24.61 43.73
C LEU A 1052 16.48 26.07 43.65
N LYS A 1053 16.85 26.92 44.62
CA LYS A 1053 16.40 28.33 44.77
C LYS A 1053 16.42 29.16 43.49
N ASP A 1054 17.51 29.09 42.73
CA ASP A 1054 17.72 29.87 41.50
C ASP A 1054 17.34 29.09 40.22
N LYS A 1055 16.69 27.93 40.37
CA LYS A 1055 16.33 27.01 39.29
C LYS A 1055 14.81 26.84 39.23
N SER A 1056 14.15 27.56 38.32
CA SER A 1056 12.70 27.42 38.10
C SER A 1056 12.37 25.99 37.62
N LEU A 1057 11.92 25.15 38.55
CA LEU A 1057 11.70 23.71 38.33
C LEU A 1057 10.66 23.48 37.24
N GLU A 1058 9.60 24.28 37.22
CA GLU A 1058 8.49 24.20 36.27
C GLU A 1058 8.90 24.55 34.82
N SER A 1059 9.96 25.34 34.63
CA SER A 1059 10.48 25.66 33.29
C SER A 1059 11.63 24.74 32.88
N CYS A 1060 12.36 24.17 33.85
CA CYS A 1060 13.48 23.25 33.62
C CYS A 1060 13.01 21.80 33.38
N ILE A 1061 12.03 21.30 34.14
CA ILE A 1061 11.58 19.90 34.09
C ILE A 1061 10.34 19.79 33.20
N GLN A 1062 10.52 19.96 31.89
CA GLN A 1062 9.42 19.81 30.91
C GLN A 1062 9.00 18.35 30.71
N GLN A 1063 9.90 17.42 31.00
CA GLN A 1063 9.67 15.97 30.99
C GLN A 1063 10.60 15.31 32.01
N ALA A 1064 10.10 14.34 32.77
CA ALA A 1064 10.91 13.47 33.61
C ALA A 1064 10.81 12.02 33.10
N HIS A 1065 11.94 11.31 33.01
CA HIS A 1065 11.93 9.90 32.63
C HIS A 1065 13.13 9.13 33.19
N LEU A 1066 12.91 7.85 33.49
CA LEU A 1066 13.95 6.88 33.87
C LEU A 1066 14.35 6.06 32.64
N THR A 1067 15.54 6.32 32.08
CA THR A 1067 16.02 5.60 30.89
C THR A 1067 16.33 4.13 31.23
N LEU A 1068 15.70 3.21 30.50
CA LEU A 1068 15.90 1.77 30.64
C LEU A 1068 16.97 1.26 29.67
N ALA A 1069 16.87 1.58 28.38
CA ALA A 1069 17.92 1.26 27.42
C ALA A 1069 17.95 2.25 26.25
N HIS A 1070 19.15 2.58 25.78
CA HIS A 1070 19.38 3.49 24.67
C HIS A 1070 20.10 2.75 23.52
N LYS A 1071 19.55 2.83 22.30
CA LYS A 1071 19.95 2.04 21.13
C LYS A 1071 21.45 2.14 20.81
N ARG A 1072 22.02 3.34 20.90
CA ARG A 1072 23.46 3.58 20.66
C ARG A 1072 24.38 3.00 21.75
N SER A 1073 23.85 2.72 22.94
CA SER A 1073 24.62 2.24 24.10
C SER A 1073 24.51 0.73 24.27
N HIS A 1074 23.33 0.16 24.00
CA HIS A 1074 22.99 -1.23 24.35
C HIS A 1074 22.53 -2.08 23.14
N GLY A 1075 22.48 -1.50 21.93
CA GLY A 1075 21.97 -2.16 20.73
C GLY A 1075 20.45 -2.06 20.56
N VAL A 1076 19.94 -2.53 19.41
CA VAL A 1076 18.50 -2.50 19.08
C VAL A 1076 17.71 -3.47 19.95
N THR A 1077 18.15 -4.73 20.04
CA THR A 1077 17.55 -5.81 20.82
C THR A 1077 17.28 -5.41 22.27
N ALA A 1078 18.27 -4.77 22.91
CA ALA A 1078 18.13 -4.31 24.29
C ALA A 1078 17.05 -3.24 24.48
N VAL A 1079 16.72 -2.45 23.45
CA VAL A 1079 15.58 -1.51 23.49
C VAL A 1079 14.28 -2.23 23.12
N ALA A 1080 14.31 -3.06 22.07
CA ALA A 1080 13.17 -3.79 21.56
C ALA A 1080 12.51 -4.71 22.61
N ASN A 1081 13.31 -5.33 23.48
CA ASN A 1081 12.87 -6.24 24.53
C ASN A 1081 12.00 -5.60 25.63
N TYR A 1082 11.82 -4.27 25.65
CA TYR A 1082 10.82 -3.61 26.50
C TYR A 1082 9.43 -3.52 25.84
N GLY A 1083 9.28 -3.97 24.60
CA GLY A 1083 8.02 -3.92 23.85
C GLY A 1083 6.86 -4.69 24.48
N SER A 1084 7.13 -5.71 25.30
CA SER A 1084 6.08 -6.40 26.09
C SER A 1084 5.40 -5.48 27.11
N PHE A 1085 6.15 -4.51 27.64
CA PHE A 1085 5.74 -3.58 28.69
C PHE A 1085 5.24 -2.23 28.16
N LEU A 1086 5.20 -2.03 26.84
CA LEU A 1086 4.86 -0.74 26.25
C LEU A 1086 3.45 -0.30 26.67
N HIS A 1087 3.33 0.96 27.10
CA HIS A 1087 2.13 1.58 27.68
C HIS A 1087 1.62 0.95 29.00
N GLN A 1088 2.39 0.05 29.63
CA GLN A 1088 2.11 -0.40 30.99
C GLN A 1088 2.63 0.58 32.04
N ASN A 1089 1.96 0.64 33.18
CA ASN A 1089 2.39 1.41 34.34
C ASN A 1089 3.45 0.61 35.12
N VAL A 1090 4.60 1.23 35.39
CA VAL A 1090 5.73 0.67 36.13
C VAL A 1090 5.95 1.50 37.40
N PRO A 1091 5.97 0.90 38.60
CA PRO A 1091 6.41 1.59 39.81
C PRO A 1091 7.92 1.83 39.76
N VAL A 1092 8.36 3.01 40.20
CA VAL A 1092 9.76 3.42 40.24
C VAL A 1092 10.10 3.93 41.63
N ASP A 1093 10.99 3.23 42.33
CA ASP A 1093 11.40 3.54 43.69
C ASP A 1093 12.57 4.52 43.69
N VAL A 1094 12.30 5.76 44.14
CA VAL A 1094 13.29 6.84 44.18
C VAL A 1094 14.01 6.85 45.52
N ALA A 1095 15.32 6.61 45.49
CA ALA A 1095 16.14 6.32 46.67
C ALA A 1095 17.07 7.48 47.11
N ALA A 1096 17.49 8.34 46.19
CA ALA A 1096 18.34 9.50 46.53
C ALA A 1096 18.27 10.63 45.48
N LEU A 1097 18.61 11.85 45.89
CA LEU A 1097 18.93 12.97 45.00
C LEU A 1097 20.45 13.18 44.99
N LEU A 1098 21.07 13.16 43.81
CA LEU A 1098 22.47 13.51 43.60
C LEU A 1098 22.58 14.81 42.78
N PHE A 1099 23.42 15.75 43.23
CA PHE A 1099 23.63 17.01 42.52
C PHE A 1099 25.03 17.59 42.65
N SER A 1100 25.41 18.42 41.68
CA SER A 1100 26.63 19.22 41.59
C SER A 1100 26.34 20.54 40.88
N ASP A 1101 27.30 21.46 40.82
CA ASP A 1101 27.20 22.80 40.19
C ASP A 1101 26.57 22.81 38.79
N LYS A 1102 26.62 21.68 38.05
CA LYS A 1102 26.17 21.56 36.65
C LYS A 1102 25.17 20.43 36.37
N LEU A 1103 24.86 19.57 37.34
CA LEU A 1103 24.05 18.36 37.10
C LEU A 1103 23.22 18.03 38.34
N ALA A 1104 21.97 17.62 38.16
CA ALA A 1104 21.18 16.97 39.20
C ALA A 1104 20.36 15.82 38.62
N ALA A 1105 20.27 14.71 39.36
CA ALA A 1105 19.46 13.55 39.03
C ALA A 1105 18.98 12.80 40.28
N LEU A 1106 17.81 12.19 40.19
CA LEU A 1106 17.29 11.26 41.19
C LEU A 1106 17.77 9.85 40.87
N GLU A 1107 18.38 9.15 41.83
CA GLU A 1107 18.65 7.72 41.78
C GLU A 1107 17.33 6.95 41.97
N ALA A 1108 16.98 6.08 41.02
CA ALA A 1108 15.65 5.48 40.96
C ALA A 1108 15.65 4.10 40.29
N GLU A 1109 15.21 3.06 40.99
CA GLU A 1109 15.07 1.71 40.43
C GLU A 1109 13.66 1.43 39.91
N PRO A 1110 13.52 0.74 38.76
CA PRO A 1110 12.22 0.23 38.31
C PRO A 1110 11.84 -1.06 39.05
N GLY A 1111 10.57 -1.17 39.42
CA GLY A 1111 9.97 -2.36 40.04
C GLY A 1111 9.49 -3.41 39.04
N SER A 1112 8.45 -4.16 39.42
CA SER A 1112 7.88 -5.25 38.62
C SER A 1112 6.49 -4.94 38.10
N VAL A 1113 6.12 -5.52 36.95
CA VAL A 1113 4.77 -5.48 36.37
C VAL A 1113 4.35 -6.90 35.97
N GLU A 1114 3.11 -7.28 36.29
CA GLU A 1114 2.59 -8.66 36.08
C GLU A 1114 3.47 -9.78 36.72
N GLY A 1115 4.37 -9.41 37.65
CA GLY A 1115 5.35 -10.30 38.28
C GLY A 1115 6.74 -10.31 37.64
N GLU A 1116 6.92 -9.77 36.44
CA GLU A 1116 8.23 -9.67 35.77
C GLU A 1116 8.95 -8.38 36.23
N LYS A 1117 10.20 -8.48 36.74
CA LYS A 1117 10.98 -7.29 37.13
C LYS A 1117 11.46 -6.53 35.90
N VAL A 1118 10.98 -5.28 35.76
CA VAL A 1118 11.57 -4.32 34.82
C VAL A 1118 12.96 -3.95 35.36
N SER A 1119 13.95 -3.84 34.49
CA SER A 1119 15.33 -3.49 34.87
C SER A 1119 15.88 -2.48 33.87
N SER A 1120 16.66 -1.51 34.31
CA SER A 1120 17.46 -0.67 33.41
C SER A 1120 18.75 -1.42 33.00
N LYS A 1121 19.25 -1.12 31.80
CA LYS A 1121 20.59 -1.53 31.33
C LYS A 1121 21.67 -0.49 31.67
N ASN A 1122 21.29 0.70 32.12
CA ASN A 1122 22.24 1.68 32.64
C ASN A 1122 22.81 1.18 33.97
N PRO A 1123 24.14 1.16 34.19
CA PRO A 1123 24.75 0.73 35.45
C PRO A 1123 24.34 1.56 36.67
N TRP A 1124 23.86 2.79 36.46
CA TRP A 1124 23.26 3.64 37.46
C TRP A 1124 21.90 4.16 36.95
N PRO A 1125 20.78 3.53 37.35
CA PRO A 1125 19.44 3.95 36.96
C PRO A 1125 19.06 5.28 37.62
N HIS A 1126 18.74 6.30 36.82
CA HIS A 1126 18.46 7.64 37.31
C HIS A 1126 17.49 8.44 36.40
N VAL A 1127 16.84 9.43 37.00
CA VAL A 1127 16.01 10.45 36.34
C VAL A 1127 16.78 11.77 36.34
N THR A 1128 17.13 12.31 35.17
CA THR A 1128 17.79 13.62 35.12
C THR A 1128 16.80 14.73 35.47
N ILE A 1129 17.19 15.61 36.39
CA ILE A 1129 16.38 16.72 36.90
C ILE A 1129 16.86 18.07 36.36
N TRP A 1130 18.17 18.29 36.27
CA TRP A 1130 18.71 19.57 35.80
C TRP A 1130 20.11 19.45 35.20
N THR A 1131 20.39 20.30 34.21
CA THR A 1131 21.69 20.42 33.54
C THR A 1131 22.05 21.88 33.37
N GLY A 1132 23.23 22.28 33.86
CA GLY A 1132 23.77 23.61 33.70
C GLY A 1132 24.31 23.88 32.28
N SER A 1133 24.62 25.14 32.00
CA SER A 1133 25.09 25.56 30.67
C SER A 1133 26.32 24.76 30.20
N GLY A 1134 26.22 24.17 29.01
CA GLY A 1134 27.24 23.32 28.40
C GLY A 1134 27.26 21.87 28.87
N ALA A 1135 26.38 21.46 29.79
CA ALA A 1135 26.18 20.05 30.16
C ALA A 1135 24.95 19.46 29.46
N THR A 1136 24.92 18.14 29.30
CA THR A 1136 23.79 17.38 28.72
C THR A 1136 23.23 16.38 29.71
N ALA A 1137 21.99 15.90 29.49
CA ALA A 1137 21.39 14.88 30.36
C ALA A 1137 22.19 13.57 30.40
N LYS A 1138 22.96 13.26 29.33
CA LYS A 1138 23.86 12.11 29.34
C LYS A 1138 24.95 12.23 30.41
N ASP A 1139 25.42 13.44 30.69
CA ASP A 1139 26.53 13.67 31.62
C ASP A 1139 26.14 13.41 33.08
N ALA A 1140 24.83 13.37 33.40
CA ALA A 1140 24.31 12.94 34.70
C ALA A 1140 24.80 11.54 35.13
N ASN A 1141 25.08 10.64 34.16
CA ASN A 1141 25.71 9.33 34.42
C ASN A 1141 27.05 9.42 35.18
N THR A 1142 27.70 10.59 35.21
CA THR A 1142 28.95 10.82 35.95
C THR A 1142 28.74 11.19 37.43
N LEU A 1143 27.51 11.47 37.88
CA LEU A 1143 27.23 11.91 39.26
C LEU A 1143 27.78 10.96 40.34
N PRO A 1144 27.68 9.61 40.24
CA PRO A 1144 28.32 8.71 41.20
C PRO A 1144 29.86 8.83 41.23
N GLN A 1145 30.49 9.13 40.09
CA GLN A 1145 31.94 9.36 40.00
C GLN A 1145 32.35 10.74 40.51
N LEU A 1146 31.48 11.75 40.37
CA LEU A 1146 31.67 13.07 40.98
C LEU A 1146 31.50 13.00 42.51
N LEU A 1147 30.55 12.20 43.00
CA LEU A 1147 30.34 11.93 44.43
C LEU A 1147 31.58 11.30 45.06
N SER A 1148 32.17 10.27 44.45
CA SER A 1148 33.41 9.65 44.94
C SER A 1148 34.65 10.55 44.83
N GLN A 1149 34.57 11.65 44.07
CA GLN A 1149 35.59 12.71 44.01
C GLN A 1149 35.29 13.90 44.95
N GLY A 1150 34.22 13.86 45.75
CA GLY A 1150 33.80 14.99 46.59
C GLY A 1150 33.26 16.20 45.82
N LYS A 1151 32.84 16.01 44.56
CA LYS A 1151 32.36 17.05 43.63
C LYS A 1151 30.85 17.01 43.37
N ALA A 1152 30.15 16.11 44.05
CA ALA A 1152 28.69 16.04 44.09
C ALA A 1152 28.23 15.73 45.51
N ILE A 1153 27.00 16.15 45.82
CA ILE A 1153 26.30 15.89 47.07
C ILE A 1153 25.26 14.80 46.81
N ARG A 1154 25.09 13.88 47.76
CA ARG A 1154 24.02 12.87 47.80
C ARG A 1154 23.12 13.16 48.99
N ILE A 1155 21.81 13.07 48.79
CA ILE A 1155 20.77 13.20 49.80
C ILE A 1155 19.88 11.95 49.69
N ASP A 1156 19.93 11.08 50.69
CA ASP A 1156 19.18 9.82 50.72
C ASP A 1156 17.70 10.03 51.11
N ILE A 1157 16.83 9.18 50.55
CA ILE A 1157 15.38 9.21 50.73
C ILE A 1157 14.99 7.89 51.42
N ASN A 1158 14.67 7.96 52.71
CA ASN A 1158 14.38 6.79 53.54
C ASN A 1158 13.07 7.00 54.33
N PRO A 1159 12.03 6.15 54.14
CA PRO A 1159 11.93 5.12 53.10
C PRO A 1159 11.97 5.73 51.68
N PRO A 1160 12.38 4.95 50.65
CA PRO A 1160 12.28 5.37 49.25
C PRO A 1160 10.86 5.77 48.86
N VAL A 1161 10.72 6.65 47.88
CA VAL A 1161 9.42 7.13 47.40
C VAL A 1161 9.11 6.49 46.05
N THR A 1162 8.08 5.64 46.02
CA THR A 1162 7.58 5.04 44.78
C THR A 1162 6.75 6.05 43.98
N ILE A 1163 7.16 6.34 42.75
CA ILE A 1163 6.40 7.12 41.76
C ILE A 1163 5.98 6.15 40.64
N THR A 1164 4.73 6.23 40.18
CA THR A 1164 4.28 5.38 39.06
C THR A 1164 4.42 6.12 37.75
N GLY A 1165 5.07 5.50 36.76
CA GLY A 1165 5.21 6.06 35.41
C GLY A 1165 4.84 5.08 34.31
N THR A 1166 4.64 5.57 33.09
CA THR A 1166 4.26 4.74 31.93
C THR A 1166 5.51 4.36 31.13
N LEU A 1167 5.67 3.10 30.74
CA LEU A 1167 6.78 2.71 29.87
C LEU A 1167 6.51 3.10 28.42
N GLU A 1168 7.44 3.87 27.83
CA GLU A 1168 7.32 4.47 26.51
C GLU A 1168 8.61 4.31 25.67
N PHE A 1169 8.45 4.43 24.35
CA PHE A 1169 9.54 4.50 23.38
C PHE A 1169 9.70 5.94 22.86
N PHE A 1170 10.94 6.41 22.77
CA PHE A 1170 11.33 7.77 22.40
C PHE A 1170 12.36 7.78 21.26
#